data_AF-A0A354HQC7-F1
#
_entry.id   AF-A0A354HQC7-F1
#
_cell.length_a   1.000
_cell.length_b   1.000
_cell.length_c   1.000
_cell.angle_alpha   90.00
_cell.angle_beta   90.00
_cell.angle_gamma   90.00
#
_symmetry.space_group_name_H-M   'P 1'
#
loop_
_entity.id
_entity.type
_entity.pdbx_description
1 polymer ?
#
loop_
_entity_poly.entity_id
_entity_poly.type
_entity_poly.pdbx_seq_one_letter_code
_entity_poly.pdbx_strand_id
1 'polypeptide(L)'
;ADSLGFQAATQVEGVNPEEINNARDLPRQHFLHTNPLAAKAVALILTYLRDRQMASSEHLAALSWYDPSSFMYLDATSQRNLEILAPLGGNSSGPSLLKVVDKTITAMGGRKMKNMLISPLADRKAIEQRLDSVQFFFDNYVLRKKARELLQDIYDLERIMTKISYKSANARDLLALARSLQLLPSLSEIVSEMPGFPCQQLGDYTELCALIERAIQPEPPVSVRDGNIIRQGYSRELDEIRQLAVSGSTWLRKYEGKLKDVTGIKSLKIGFNKVFGYYIEVTRTHLDLAPEWFIRKQTLVNCERFETEELKQWEDKILSANDRKQSLEYQLFCALREEIARWSPQIQATARTLSALDCWQALAETAAENNYCRPLIDDSSVLDIREGRHPVVEQFGIMNFVANDCLLDTASRQIMIITGPNMAGKSTYMRQVALIALLAQAGSFVPASYARIGVLDAIFTRIGASDDLASGRSTFMVEMAELARILARATPRSLILLDEIGRGTGTADGISIARATLEYLHNKPAMAAKTLFATHYHQLTGLAEELGRVINCSIQVSEKEGEVTFLHKIVAGGSDRSYGIHVAKLAGLPQELVTCAESYISEEDWPSQAQIQVAATREDSQPQLKSVVKILQALNLDEISPRQAWTELDRLKRLAAEGKIHED
;
A
#
# COMPACT_ATOMS: atom_id res chain seq x y z
N ALA A 1 -14.38 22.22 21.16
CA ALA A 1 -15.23 21.32 20.36
C ALA A 1 -16.49 22.04 19.85
N ASP A 2 -16.99 23.08 20.52
CA ASP A 2 -18.24 23.75 20.12
C ASP A 2 -18.09 24.96 19.17
N SER A 3 -16.88 25.32 18.73
CA SER A 3 -16.65 26.46 17.82
C SER A 3 -16.42 26.07 16.34
N LEU A 4 -16.53 24.79 15.99
CA LEU A 4 -16.19 24.27 14.66
C LEU A 4 -17.38 23.77 13.83
N GLY A 5 -18.62 24.05 14.23
CA GLY A 5 -19.79 23.77 13.39
C GLY A 5 -20.03 22.28 13.09
N PHE A 6 -19.37 21.37 13.79
CA PHE A 6 -19.76 19.98 13.81
C PHE A 6 -20.96 19.84 14.74
N GLN A 7 -22.17 19.96 14.18
CA GLN A 7 -23.28 19.21 14.74
C GLN A 7 -22.86 17.74 14.66
N ALA A 8 -22.39 17.20 15.78
CA ALA A 8 -22.35 15.77 15.96
C ALA A 8 -23.78 15.30 15.72
N ALA A 9 -24.00 14.61 14.61
CA ALA A 9 -25.16 13.77 14.42
C ALA A 9 -25.07 12.60 15.41
N THR A 10 -25.13 12.90 16.71
CA THR A 10 -25.42 11.95 17.78
C THR A 10 -26.92 11.70 17.79
N GLN A 11 -27.40 11.13 16.69
CA GLN A 11 -28.52 10.22 16.68
C GLN A 11 -28.12 9.07 15.78
N VAL A 12 -27.28 8.19 16.32
CA VAL A 12 -27.31 6.79 15.88
C VAL A 12 -28.73 6.35 16.24
N GLU A 13 -29.61 6.27 15.24
CA GLU A 13 -30.95 5.73 15.41
C GLU A 13 -30.87 4.45 16.24
N GLY A 14 -31.77 4.35 17.22
CA GLY A 14 -31.84 3.22 18.14
C GLY A 14 -32.03 1.93 17.37
N VAL A 15 -30.92 1.24 17.13
CA VAL A 15 -30.91 -0.11 16.59
C VAL A 15 -31.79 -1.00 17.48
N ASN A 16 -32.74 -1.69 16.85
CA ASN A 16 -33.74 -2.53 17.49
C ASN A 16 -33.08 -3.52 18.49
N PRO A 17 -33.54 -3.61 19.75
CA PRO A 17 -33.00 -4.58 20.73
C PRO A 17 -33.02 -6.04 20.24
N GLU A 18 -33.89 -6.38 19.28
CA GLU A 18 -33.91 -7.70 18.65
C GLU A 18 -32.68 -7.98 17.78
N GLU A 19 -32.04 -6.96 17.20
CA GLU A 19 -30.77 -7.12 16.45
C GLU A 19 -29.59 -7.45 17.37
N ILE A 20 -29.65 -7.01 18.63
CA ILE A 20 -28.68 -7.41 19.67
C ILE A 20 -28.92 -8.88 20.08
N ASN A 21 -30.14 -9.41 19.98
CA ASN A 21 -30.41 -10.83 20.27
C ASN A 21 -29.94 -11.79 19.17
N ASN A 22 -29.68 -11.32 17.95
CA ASN A 22 -28.95 -12.08 16.93
C ASN A 22 -27.46 -12.27 17.27
N ALA A 23 -26.96 -11.63 18.34
CA ALA A 23 -25.64 -11.92 18.92
C ALA A 23 -25.54 -13.34 19.53
N ARG A 24 -26.66 -14.05 19.72
CA ARG A 24 -26.64 -15.46 20.18
C ARG A 24 -25.97 -16.41 19.19
N ASP A 25 -25.88 -16.03 17.92
CA ASP A 25 -25.19 -16.76 16.86
C ASP A 25 -23.76 -16.27 16.60
N LEU A 26 -23.26 -15.28 17.37
CA LEU A 26 -21.85 -14.91 17.27
C LEU A 26 -20.99 -16.12 17.66
N PRO A 27 -19.91 -16.42 16.92
CA PRO A 27 -18.93 -17.39 17.36
C PRO A 27 -18.58 -17.08 18.82
N ARG A 28 -18.67 -18.07 19.72
CA ARG A 28 -18.39 -17.93 21.17
C ARG A 28 -16.92 -17.54 21.38
N GLN A 29 -16.59 -16.28 21.11
CA GLN A 29 -15.25 -15.76 21.19
C GLN A 29 -15.17 -14.79 22.35
N HIS A 30 -14.25 -15.12 23.25
CA HIS A 30 -14.10 -14.51 24.57
C HIS A 30 -13.94 -12.98 24.53
N PHE A 31 -13.34 -12.41 23.48
CA PHE A 31 -13.05 -10.97 23.43
C PHE A 31 -14.26 -10.09 23.03
N LEU A 32 -15.31 -10.66 22.43
CA LEU A 32 -16.54 -9.91 22.10
C LEU A 32 -17.39 -9.66 23.35
N HIS A 33 -17.29 -10.54 24.34
CA HIS A 33 -17.96 -10.35 25.64
C HIS A 33 -17.37 -9.18 26.44
N THR A 34 -16.07 -8.90 26.27
CA THR A 34 -15.39 -7.81 26.98
C THR A 34 -15.46 -6.48 26.25
N ASN A 35 -15.93 -6.43 24.99
CA ASN A 35 -15.93 -5.23 24.14
C ASN A 35 -17.29 -5.02 23.43
N PRO A 36 -18.26 -4.33 24.06
CA PRO A 36 -19.63 -4.24 23.55
C PRO A 36 -19.76 -3.48 22.22
N LEU A 37 -18.92 -2.46 21.99
CA LEU A 37 -18.92 -1.72 20.71
C LEU A 37 -18.41 -2.57 19.55
N ALA A 38 -17.38 -3.38 19.79
CA ALA A 38 -16.85 -4.31 18.78
C ALA A 38 -17.90 -5.38 18.44
N ALA A 39 -18.57 -5.94 19.45
CA ALA A 39 -19.67 -6.89 19.25
C ALA A 39 -20.80 -6.29 18.40
N LYS A 40 -21.19 -5.04 18.66
CA LYS A 40 -22.21 -4.33 17.87
C LYS A 40 -21.78 -4.13 16.42
N ALA A 41 -20.54 -3.71 16.18
CA ALA A 41 -20.01 -3.53 14.82
C ALA A 41 -19.98 -4.85 14.03
N VAL A 42 -19.52 -5.94 14.67
CA VAL A 42 -19.51 -7.28 14.07
C VAL A 42 -20.92 -7.74 13.73
N ALA A 43 -21.88 -7.57 14.64
CA ALA A 43 -23.27 -7.95 14.41
C ALA A 43 -23.86 -7.23 13.18
N LEU A 44 -23.66 -5.91 13.06
CA LEU A 44 -24.11 -5.13 11.90
C LEU A 44 -23.48 -5.61 10.59
N ILE A 45 -22.19 -5.91 10.59
CA ILE A 45 -21.49 -6.43 9.39
C ILE A 45 -22.04 -7.82 9.01
N LEU A 46 -22.23 -8.72 9.98
CA LEU A 46 -22.76 -10.05 9.73
C LEU A 46 -24.19 -10.01 9.17
N THR A 47 -25.05 -9.15 9.73
CA THR A 47 -26.41 -8.92 9.22
C THR A 47 -26.36 -8.41 7.78
N TYR A 48 -25.53 -7.39 7.50
CA TYR A 48 -25.37 -6.85 6.15
C TYR A 48 -24.92 -7.92 5.14
N LEU A 49 -23.95 -8.77 5.52
CA LEU A 49 -23.45 -9.85 4.65
C LEU A 49 -24.51 -10.94 4.39
N ARG A 50 -25.32 -11.28 5.41
CA ARG A 50 -26.44 -12.22 5.28
C ARG A 50 -27.52 -11.66 4.36
N ASP A 51 -27.93 -10.41 4.56
CA ASP A 51 -29.00 -9.76 3.77
C ASP A 51 -28.63 -9.64 2.29
N ARG A 52 -27.34 -9.42 1.99
CA ARG A 52 -26.84 -9.34 0.62
C ARG A 52 -26.57 -10.70 -0.03
N GLN A 53 -26.86 -11.82 0.65
CA GLN A 53 -26.59 -13.19 0.19
C GLN A 53 -25.14 -13.39 -0.29
N MET A 54 -24.18 -12.65 0.28
CA MET A 54 -22.79 -12.63 -0.19
C MET A 54 -21.94 -13.78 0.40
N ALA A 55 -22.45 -14.55 1.35
CA ALA A 55 -21.84 -15.80 1.84
C ALA A 55 -22.81 -16.56 2.78
N SER A 56 -22.71 -17.90 2.84
CA SER A 56 -23.15 -18.63 4.03
C SER A 56 -22.17 -18.33 5.17
N SER A 57 -22.68 -18.17 6.40
CA SER A 57 -21.87 -17.84 7.59
C SER A 57 -20.79 -18.88 7.92
N GLU A 58 -20.87 -20.07 7.32
CA GLU A 58 -19.91 -21.17 7.45
C GLU A 58 -18.53 -20.86 6.84
N HIS A 59 -18.42 -19.86 5.96
CA HIS A 59 -17.17 -19.50 5.28
C HIS A 59 -16.39 -18.37 5.93
N LEU A 60 -16.97 -17.70 6.92
CA LEU A 60 -16.25 -16.67 7.67
C LEU A 60 -15.27 -17.36 8.61
N ALA A 61 -13.97 -17.13 8.39
CA ALA A 61 -12.92 -17.61 9.27
C ALA A 61 -13.16 -17.11 10.70
N ALA A 62 -12.48 -17.75 11.67
CA ALA A 62 -12.51 -17.31 13.06
C ALA A 62 -12.24 -15.80 13.15
N LEU A 63 -13.15 -15.07 13.81
CA LEU A 63 -12.93 -13.67 14.14
C LEU A 63 -11.66 -13.56 15.00
N SER A 64 -10.86 -12.53 14.75
CA SER A 64 -9.62 -12.28 15.48
C SER A 64 -9.63 -10.85 15.99
N TRP A 65 -9.17 -10.66 17.23
CA TRP A 65 -8.93 -9.32 17.75
C TRP A 65 -7.79 -8.65 16.96
N TYR A 66 -8.06 -7.45 16.45
CA TYR A 66 -7.04 -6.60 15.85
C TYR A 66 -6.59 -5.60 16.91
N ASP A 67 -5.36 -5.76 17.41
CA ASP A 67 -4.75 -4.81 18.32
C ASP A 67 -3.95 -3.78 17.50
N PRO A 68 -4.37 -2.50 17.46
CA PRO A 68 -3.65 -1.46 16.74
C PRO A 68 -2.20 -1.27 17.25
N SER A 69 -1.90 -1.67 18.48
CA SER A 69 -0.54 -1.56 19.05
C SER A 69 0.42 -2.64 18.58
N SER A 70 -0.08 -3.69 17.91
CA SER A 70 0.77 -4.74 17.32
C SER A 70 1.47 -4.29 16.02
N PHE A 71 1.05 -3.17 15.45
CA PHE A 71 1.58 -2.63 14.21
C PHE A 71 2.01 -1.17 14.40
N MET A 72 3.01 -0.76 13.64
CA MET A 72 3.41 0.64 13.56
C MET A 72 2.30 1.45 12.90
N TYR A 73 1.87 2.53 13.55
CA TYR A 73 0.88 3.44 13.02
C TYR A 73 1.44 4.21 11.82
N LEU A 74 0.71 4.14 10.71
CA LEU A 74 1.07 4.82 9.47
C LEU A 74 -0.19 5.31 8.78
N ASP A 75 -0.47 6.61 8.88
CA ASP A 75 -1.67 7.20 8.30
C ASP A 75 -1.60 7.29 6.76
N ALA A 76 -2.76 7.49 6.12
CA ALA A 76 -2.84 7.53 4.67
C ALA A 76 -1.95 8.63 4.06
N THR A 77 -1.82 9.77 4.73
CA THR A 77 -0.91 10.85 4.33
C THR A 77 0.53 10.37 4.35
N SER A 78 0.97 9.69 5.42
CA SER A 78 2.34 9.16 5.49
C SER A 78 2.61 8.04 4.51
N GLN A 79 1.65 7.16 4.27
CA GLN A 79 1.78 6.14 3.21
C GLN A 79 1.98 6.76 1.82
N ARG A 80 1.28 7.87 1.55
CA ARG A 80 1.34 8.59 0.28
C ARG A 80 2.64 9.40 0.13
N ASN A 81 3.03 10.15 1.15
CA ASN A 81 4.23 10.98 1.15
C ASN A 81 5.52 10.15 1.05
N LEU A 82 5.51 8.94 1.61
CA LEU A 82 6.60 7.97 1.50
C LEU A 82 6.55 7.15 0.21
N GLU A 83 5.55 7.34 -0.66
CA GLU A 83 5.40 6.64 -1.94
C GLU A 83 5.51 5.10 -1.79
N ILE A 84 4.89 4.56 -0.74
CA ILE A 84 5.05 3.14 -0.36
C ILE A 84 4.46 2.24 -1.44
N LEU A 85 3.21 2.51 -1.83
CA LEU A 85 2.48 1.69 -2.78
C LEU A 85 2.56 2.24 -4.21
N ALA A 86 2.47 3.57 -4.34
CA ALA A 86 2.41 4.28 -5.61
C ALA A 86 3.05 5.66 -5.47
N PRO A 87 3.54 6.24 -6.58
CA PRO A 87 4.10 7.59 -6.57
C PRO A 87 3.02 8.66 -6.35
N LEU A 88 3.45 9.85 -5.92
CA LEU A 88 2.58 10.99 -5.64
C LEU A 88 1.75 11.44 -6.86
N GLY A 89 2.31 11.32 -8.06
CA GLY A 89 1.68 11.69 -9.34
C GLY A 89 0.52 10.78 -9.79
N GLY A 90 0.10 9.81 -8.98
CA GLY A 90 -1.12 9.00 -9.20
C GLY A 90 -1.01 7.89 -10.23
N ASN A 91 0.09 7.80 -11.00
CA ASN A 91 0.33 6.68 -11.89
C ASN A 91 0.81 5.46 -11.08
N SER A 92 -0.06 4.47 -10.86
CA SER A 92 0.29 3.21 -10.18
C SER A 92 1.44 2.45 -10.86
N SER A 93 1.77 2.77 -12.12
CA SER A 93 2.89 2.22 -12.87
C SER A 93 4.23 2.96 -12.66
N GLY A 94 4.29 4.07 -11.92
CA GLY A 94 5.56 4.76 -11.58
C GLY A 94 6.30 4.19 -10.36
N PRO A 95 7.49 4.72 -10.03
CA PRO A 95 8.37 4.19 -8.98
C PRO A 95 7.73 4.27 -7.58
N SER A 96 7.89 3.22 -6.77
CA SER A 96 7.39 3.13 -5.40
C SER A 96 8.21 2.13 -4.58
N LEU A 97 8.10 2.17 -3.24
CA LEU A 97 8.80 1.20 -2.39
C LEU A 97 8.40 -0.24 -2.73
N LEU A 98 7.09 -0.49 -2.89
CA LEU A 98 6.55 -1.80 -3.23
C LEU A 98 7.22 -2.37 -4.48
N LYS A 99 7.45 -1.56 -5.52
CA LYS A 99 8.10 -2.05 -6.76
C LYS A 99 9.55 -2.44 -6.61
N VAL A 100 10.25 -1.81 -5.67
CA VAL A 100 11.64 -2.16 -5.39
C VAL A 100 11.71 -3.51 -4.68
N VAL A 101 10.84 -3.73 -3.69
CA VAL A 101 10.94 -4.88 -2.77
C VAL A 101 10.07 -6.07 -3.14
N ASP A 102 9.03 -5.86 -3.95
CA ASP A 102 8.13 -6.94 -4.37
C ASP A 102 8.75 -7.76 -5.50
N LYS A 103 9.52 -8.76 -5.09
CA LYS A 103 10.05 -9.84 -5.94
C LYS A 103 9.31 -11.16 -5.70
N THR A 104 8.07 -11.08 -5.20
CA THR A 104 7.23 -12.26 -4.95
C THR A 104 6.87 -12.94 -6.26
N ILE A 105 6.70 -14.26 -6.21
CA ILE A 105 6.39 -15.07 -7.38
C ILE A 105 4.89 -15.30 -7.51
N THR A 106 4.20 -15.47 -6.38
CA THR A 106 2.77 -15.78 -6.33
C THR A 106 1.93 -14.53 -6.10
N ALA A 107 0.72 -14.50 -6.65
CA ALA A 107 -0.20 -13.38 -6.44
C ALA A 107 -0.62 -13.21 -4.96
N MET A 108 -0.68 -14.29 -4.19
CA MET A 108 -0.93 -14.25 -2.75
C MET A 108 0.26 -13.68 -1.97
N GLY A 109 1.49 -14.00 -2.40
CA GLY A 109 2.71 -13.37 -1.90
C GLY A 109 2.72 -11.86 -2.11
N GLY A 110 2.42 -11.39 -3.32
CA GLY A 110 2.36 -9.94 -3.60
C GLY A 110 1.33 -9.18 -2.75
N ARG A 111 0.15 -9.78 -2.52
CA ARG A 111 -0.85 -9.22 -1.59
C ARG A 111 -0.34 -9.16 -0.16
N LYS A 112 0.35 -10.20 0.30
CA LYS A 112 0.96 -10.29 1.63
C LYS A 112 2.07 -9.24 1.78
N MET A 113 2.95 -9.08 0.78
CA MET A 113 4.03 -8.09 0.75
C MET A 113 3.47 -6.67 0.87
N LYS A 114 2.45 -6.36 0.05
CA LYS A 114 1.74 -5.08 0.12
C LYS A 114 1.24 -4.78 1.53
N ASN A 115 0.60 -5.77 2.17
CA ASN A 115 0.08 -5.62 3.54
C ASN A 115 1.21 -5.45 4.57
N MET A 116 2.35 -6.14 4.41
CA MET A 116 3.51 -6.00 5.30
C MET A 116 4.10 -4.60 5.28
N LEU A 117 4.11 -3.91 4.14
CA LEU A 117 4.65 -2.54 4.02
C LEU A 117 3.74 -1.47 4.61
N ILE A 118 2.41 -1.64 4.51
CA ILE A 118 1.43 -0.68 5.08
C ILE A 118 1.05 -1.00 6.52
N SER A 119 1.41 -2.18 7.02
CA SER A 119 1.25 -2.58 8.42
C SER A 119 2.55 -3.22 8.95
N PRO A 120 3.63 -2.43 9.10
CA PRO A 120 4.86 -2.91 9.72
C PRO A 120 4.62 -3.31 11.17
N LEU A 121 5.40 -4.27 11.68
CA LEU A 121 5.21 -4.79 13.04
C LEU A 121 5.71 -3.80 14.09
N ALA A 122 5.08 -3.79 15.26
CA ALA A 122 5.55 -3.08 16.45
C ALA A 122 6.03 -4.03 17.57
N ASP A 123 6.02 -5.35 17.34
CA ASP A 123 6.60 -6.33 18.23
C ASP A 123 8.01 -6.72 17.76
N ARG A 124 9.01 -6.46 18.61
CA ARG A 124 10.42 -6.80 18.36
C ARG A 124 10.61 -8.27 18.00
N LYS A 125 10.00 -9.20 18.76
CA LYS A 125 10.22 -10.63 18.55
C LYS A 125 9.69 -11.08 17.20
N ALA A 126 8.50 -10.62 16.82
CA ALA A 126 7.94 -10.90 15.50
C ALA A 126 8.77 -10.30 14.36
N ILE A 127 9.40 -9.13 14.55
CA ILE A 127 10.33 -8.56 13.57
C ILE A 127 11.59 -9.43 13.44
N GLU A 128 12.22 -9.79 14.55
CA GLU A 128 13.42 -10.64 14.58
C GLU A 128 13.16 -12.00 13.91
N GLN A 129 12.01 -12.63 14.18
CA GLN A 129 11.60 -13.88 13.52
C GLN A 129 11.50 -13.73 11.99
N ARG A 130 10.95 -12.63 11.48
CA ARG A 130 10.93 -12.37 10.03
C ARG A 130 12.33 -12.16 9.48
N LEU A 131 13.19 -11.43 10.20
CA LEU A 131 14.57 -11.21 9.79
C LEU A 131 15.36 -12.52 9.73
N ASP A 132 15.14 -13.45 10.67
CA ASP A 132 15.71 -14.80 10.65
C ASP A 132 15.25 -15.59 9.42
N SER A 133 13.97 -15.49 9.08
CA SER A 133 13.43 -16.09 7.86
C SER A 133 14.06 -15.53 6.58
N VAL A 134 14.27 -14.21 6.52
CA VAL A 134 14.93 -13.56 5.38
C VAL A 134 16.41 -13.94 5.33
N GLN A 135 17.10 -13.97 6.47
CA GLN A 135 18.51 -14.37 6.57
C GLN A 135 18.73 -15.79 6.07
N PHE A 136 17.85 -16.74 6.43
CA PHE A 136 17.92 -18.11 5.93
C PHE A 136 17.99 -18.18 4.40
N PHE A 137 17.10 -17.46 3.70
CA PHE A 137 17.12 -17.40 2.23
C PHE A 137 18.25 -16.53 1.68
N PHE A 138 18.70 -15.53 2.43
CA PHE A 138 19.83 -14.68 2.04
C PHE A 138 21.13 -15.48 1.97
N ASP A 139 21.42 -16.27 3.02
CA ASP A 139 22.62 -17.09 3.12
C ASP A 139 22.60 -18.31 2.20
N ASN A 140 21.41 -18.88 1.96
CA ASN A 140 21.24 -20.09 1.17
C ASN A 140 20.74 -19.81 -0.26
N TYR A 141 21.59 -19.22 -1.10
CA TYR A 141 21.26 -18.88 -2.50
C TYR A 141 20.63 -20.04 -3.29
N VAL A 142 21.18 -21.26 -3.18
CA VAL A 142 20.69 -22.44 -3.91
C VAL A 142 19.27 -22.81 -3.48
N LEU A 143 18.99 -22.78 -2.17
CA LEU A 143 17.66 -23.06 -1.62
C LEU A 143 16.66 -21.97 -2.03
N ARG A 144 17.07 -20.70 -1.99
CA ARG A 144 16.25 -19.57 -2.44
C ARG A 144 15.85 -19.73 -3.91
N LYS A 145 16.81 -20.07 -4.78
CA LYS A 145 16.54 -20.29 -6.22
C LYS A 145 15.55 -21.44 -6.45
N LYS A 146 15.78 -22.59 -5.81
CA LYS A 146 14.86 -23.74 -5.89
C LYS A 146 13.45 -23.41 -5.38
N ALA A 147 13.34 -22.69 -4.27
CA ALA A 147 12.04 -22.26 -3.74
C ALA A 147 11.32 -21.35 -4.74
N ARG A 148 12.03 -20.39 -5.34
CA ARG A 148 11.48 -19.50 -6.38
C ARG A 148 10.98 -20.26 -7.60
N GLU A 149 11.73 -21.28 -8.06
CA GLU A 149 11.32 -22.15 -9.18
C GLU A 149 10.03 -22.92 -8.84
N LEU A 150 9.94 -23.54 -7.66
CA LEU A 150 8.72 -24.25 -7.23
C LEU A 150 7.51 -23.30 -7.07
N LEU A 151 7.73 -22.08 -6.59
CA LEU A 151 6.66 -21.10 -6.41
C LEU A 151 6.06 -20.63 -7.75
N GLN A 152 6.77 -20.72 -8.88
CA GLN A 152 6.24 -20.30 -10.19
C GLN A 152 5.07 -21.17 -10.64
N ASP A 153 5.09 -22.44 -10.28
CA ASP A 153 4.06 -23.42 -10.63
C ASP A 153 2.94 -23.52 -9.58
N ILE A 154 3.05 -22.77 -8.47
CA ILE A 154 2.00 -22.65 -7.45
C ILE A 154 0.99 -21.59 -7.86
N TYR A 155 -0.25 -22.01 -8.06
CA TYR A 155 -1.37 -21.12 -8.37
C TYR A 155 -1.90 -20.41 -7.11
N ASP A 156 -2.71 -19.37 -7.32
CA ASP A 156 -3.33 -18.59 -6.25
C ASP A 156 -4.36 -19.40 -5.46
N LEU A 157 -3.90 -20.11 -4.44
CA LEU A 157 -4.70 -20.97 -3.58
C LEU A 157 -5.84 -20.21 -2.89
N GLU A 158 -5.59 -18.99 -2.42
CA GLU A 158 -6.61 -18.16 -1.76
C GLU A 158 -7.78 -17.90 -2.71
N ARG A 159 -7.48 -17.54 -3.97
CA ARG A 159 -8.48 -17.26 -4.98
C ARG A 159 -9.23 -18.51 -5.42
N ILE A 160 -8.54 -19.63 -5.59
CA ILE A 160 -9.16 -20.92 -5.94
C ILE A 160 -10.12 -21.34 -4.82
N MET A 161 -9.70 -21.27 -3.55
CA MET A 161 -10.55 -21.62 -2.41
C MET A 161 -11.76 -20.69 -2.31
N THR A 162 -11.59 -19.40 -2.57
CA THR A 162 -12.71 -18.44 -2.66
C THR A 162 -13.73 -18.88 -3.72
N LYS A 163 -13.29 -19.25 -4.93
CA LYS A 163 -14.19 -19.76 -5.98
C LYS A 163 -14.88 -21.06 -5.60
N ILE A 164 -14.20 -21.95 -4.89
CA ILE A 164 -14.77 -23.22 -4.39
C ILE A 164 -15.90 -22.91 -3.40
N SER A 165 -15.67 -22.03 -2.43
CA SER A 165 -16.69 -21.56 -1.48
C SER A 165 -17.89 -20.93 -2.18
N TYR A 166 -17.66 -20.11 -3.21
CA TYR A 166 -18.73 -19.50 -4.02
C TYR A 166 -19.39 -20.43 -5.03
N LYS A 167 -19.04 -21.73 -5.05
CA LYS A 167 -19.57 -22.70 -6.02
C LYS A 167 -19.38 -22.25 -7.49
N SER A 168 -18.33 -21.48 -7.76
CA SER A 168 -17.99 -20.95 -9.08
C SER A 168 -16.69 -21.52 -9.67
N ALA A 169 -15.95 -22.33 -8.91
CA ALA A 169 -14.76 -23.04 -9.38
C ALA A 169 -15.09 -24.04 -10.49
N ASN A 170 -14.25 -24.06 -11.53
CA ASN A 170 -14.34 -25.01 -12.65
C ASN A 170 -13.32 -26.15 -12.51
N ALA A 171 -13.35 -27.10 -13.45
CA ALA A 171 -12.47 -28.28 -13.42
C ALA A 171 -10.97 -27.93 -13.55
N ARG A 172 -10.63 -26.86 -14.30
CA ARG A 172 -9.25 -26.38 -14.43
C ARG A 172 -8.73 -25.78 -13.13
N ASP A 173 -9.58 -25.07 -12.38
CA ASP A 173 -9.23 -24.54 -11.05
C ASP A 173 -8.90 -25.68 -10.07
N LEU A 174 -9.65 -26.80 -10.11
CA LEU A 174 -9.38 -27.96 -9.25
C LEU A 174 -8.09 -28.68 -9.63
N LEU A 175 -7.78 -28.83 -10.92
CA LEU A 175 -6.49 -29.37 -11.36
C LEU A 175 -5.32 -28.45 -10.98
N ALA A 176 -5.50 -27.13 -11.11
CA ALA A 176 -4.49 -26.15 -10.69
C ALA A 176 -4.23 -26.23 -9.18
N LEU A 177 -5.27 -26.43 -8.38
CA LEU A 177 -5.15 -26.72 -6.94
C LEU A 177 -4.30 -27.99 -6.72
N ALA A 178 -4.67 -29.11 -7.34
CA ALA A 178 -3.93 -30.38 -7.17
C ALA A 178 -2.44 -30.24 -7.55
N ARG A 179 -2.14 -29.62 -8.69
CA ARG A 179 -0.76 -29.35 -9.13
C ARG A 179 0.03 -28.50 -8.13
N SER A 180 -0.60 -27.45 -7.59
CA SER A 180 0.04 -26.59 -6.58
C SER A 180 0.33 -27.36 -5.29
N LEU A 181 -0.62 -28.19 -4.84
CA LEU A 181 -0.49 -28.96 -3.60
C LEU A 181 0.55 -30.09 -3.71
N GLN A 182 0.78 -30.64 -4.90
CA GLN A 182 1.81 -31.65 -5.16
C GLN A 182 3.24 -31.13 -4.99
N LEU A 183 3.45 -29.80 -5.07
CA LEU A 183 4.77 -29.19 -4.92
C LEU A 183 5.14 -28.94 -3.45
N LEU A 184 4.18 -29.05 -2.53
CA LEU A 184 4.38 -28.75 -1.11
C LEU A 184 5.38 -29.67 -0.39
N PRO A 185 5.45 -30.99 -0.67
CA PRO A 185 6.48 -31.83 -0.08
C PRO A 185 7.90 -31.35 -0.42
N SER A 186 8.17 -31.07 -1.70
CA SER A 186 9.46 -30.55 -2.15
C SER A 186 9.78 -29.18 -1.53
N LEU A 187 8.78 -28.32 -1.37
CA LEU A 187 8.97 -27.04 -0.71
C LEU A 187 9.24 -27.20 0.80
N SER A 188 8.56 -28.15 1.45
CA SER A 188 8.75 -28.49 2.87
C SER A 188 10.18 -28.97 3.14
N GLU A 189 10.76 -29.76 2.23
CA GLU A 189 12.17 -30.18 2.33
C GLU A 189 13.12 -28.98 2.34
N ILE A 190 12.89 -27.99 1.48
CA ILE A 190 13.74 -26.78 1.38
C ILE A 190 13.72 -25.96 2.67
N VAL A 191 12.57 -25.87 3.33
CA VAL A 191 12.36 -25.04 4.52
C VAL A 191 12.39 -25.82 5.83
N SER A 192 12.71 -27.11 5.79
CA SER A 192 12.76 -27.98 6.97
C SER A 192 13.78 -27.51 8.02
N GLU A 193 14.89 -26.93 7.58
CA GLU A 193 15.95 -26.38 8.44
C GLU A 193 15.73 -24.90 8.78
N MET A 194 14.63 -24.30 8.33
CA MET A 194 14.36 -22.89 8.52
C MET A 194 13.91 -22.59 9.97
N PRO A 195 14.60 -21.69 10.69
CA PRO A 195 14.30 -21.44 12.10
C PRO A 195 12.91 -20.82 12.28
N GLY A 196 12.11 -21.39 13.18
CA GLY A 196 10.79 -20.85 13.54
C GLY A 196 9.72 -20.99 12.46
N PHE A 197 10.02 -21.61 11.32
CA PHE A 197 9.04 -21.81 10.25
C PHE A 197 8.10 -22.98 10.57
N PRO A 198 6.77 -22.79 10.51
CA PRO A 198 5.83 -23.86 10.83
C PRO A 198 5.66 -24.83 9.65
N CYS A 199 6.67 -25.66 9.36
CA CYS A 199 6.64 -26.64 8.26
C CYS A 199 5.40 -27.54 8.29
N GLN A 200 4.92 -27.88 9.49
CA GLN A 200 3.71 -28.69 9.70
C GLN A 200 2.45 -28.05 9.10
N GLN A 201 2.42 -26.73 8.90
CA GLN A 201 1.29 -26.02 8.31
C GLN A 201 1.23 -26.15 6.79
N LEU A 202 2.27 -26.66 6.11
CA LEU A 202 2.19 -26.97 4.68
C LEU A 202 1.32 -28.20 4.40
N GLY A 203 1.03 -29.04 5.40
CA GLY A 203 0.08 -30.15 5.31
C GLY A 203 0.50 -31.29 4.36
N ASP A 204 -0.25 -32.39 4.42
CA ASP A 204 -0.20 -33.47 3.44
C ASP A 204 -1.54 -33.52 2.70
N TYR A 205 -1.47 -33.42 1.37
CA TYR A 205 -2.63 -33.41 0.48
C TYR A 205 -2.60 -34.56 -0.53
N THR A 206 -1.79 -35.59 -0.29
CA THR A 206 -1.64 -36.74 -1.20
C THR A 206 -2.99 -37.36 -1.56
N GLU A 207 -3.87 -37.56 -0.57
CA GLU A 207 -5.22 -38.10 -0.78
C GLU A 207 -6.09 -37.16 -1.63
N LEU A 208 -6.05 -35.85 -1.35
CA LEU A 208 -6.82 -34.84 -2.08
C LEU A 208 -6.37 -34.71 -3.53
N CYS A 209 -5.06 -34.70 -3.77
CA CYS A 209 -4.50 -34.68 -5.13
C CYS A 209 -4.90 -35.94 -5.89
N ALA A 210 -4.77 -37.12 -5.28
CA ALA A 210 -5.16 -38.39 -5.89
C ALA A 210 -6.67 -38.49 -6.17
N LEU A 211 -7.52 -37.86 -5.33
CA LEU A 211 -8.95 -37.74 -5.59
C LEU A 211 -9.22 -36.89 -6.84
N ILE A 212 -8.61 -35.72 -6.94
CA ILE A 212 -8.81 -34.80 -8.07
C ILE A 212 -8.32 -35.41 -9.39
N GLU A 213 -7.13 -36.01 -9.41
CA GLU A 213 -6.54 -36.59 -10.64
C GLU A 213 -7.27 -37.84 -11.15
N ARG A 214 -7.88 -38.59 -10.23
CA ARG A 214 -8.72 -39.73 -10.56
C ARG A 214 -10.10 -39.29 -11.03
N ALA A 215 -10.62 -38.17 -10.52
CA ALA A 215 -11.94 -37.67 -10.85
C ALA A 215 -11.99 -36.85 -12.13
N ILE A 216 -11.00 -36.01 -12.41
CA ILE A 216 -11.03 -35.02 -13.51
C ILE A 216 -10.11 -35.48 -14.65
N GLN A 217 -10.53 -35.24 -15.90
CA GLN A 217 -9.68 -35.48 -17.06
C GLN A 217 -8.49 -34.51 -17.12
N PRO A 218 -7.33 -34.90 -17.68
CA PRO A 218 -6.15 -34.02 -17.75
C PRO A 218 -6.37 -32.68 -18.47
N GLU A 219 -7.23 -32.68 -19.49
CA GLU A 219 -7.58 -31.49 -20.28
C GLU A 219 -9.10 -31.25 -20.26
N PRO A 220 -9.66 -30.72 -19.16
CA PRO A 220 -11.09 -30.49 -19.08
C PRO A 220 -11.47 -29.18 -19.80
N PRO A 221 -12.71 -29.08 -20.32
CA PRO A 221 -13.22 -27.84 -20.88
C PRO A 221 -13.35 -26.75 -19.81
N VAL A 222 -13.41 -25.50 -20.24
CA VAL A 222 -13.53 -24.33 -19.34
C VAL A 222 -14.92 -24.28 -18.71
N SER A 223 -15.94 -24.54 -19.52
CA SER A 223 -17.34 -24.55 -19.09
C SER A 223 -17.69 -25.88 -18.45
N VAL A 224 -18.26 -25.82 -17.25
CA VAL A 224 -18.77 -27.01 -16.55
C VAL A 224 -19.97 -27.63 -17.29
N ARG A 225 -20.62 -26.87 -18.19
CA ARG A 225 -21.80 -27.30 -18.94
C ARG A 225 -21.47 -28.05 -20.24
N ASP A 226 -20.24 -27.96 -20.71
CA ASP A 226 -19.84 -28.55 -21.99
C ASP A 226 -19.60 -30.08 -21.88
N GLY A 227 -19.64 -30.62 -20.66
CA GLY A 227 -19.42 -32.03 -20.35
C GLY A 227 -17.94 -32.44 -20.54
N ASN A 228 -17.65 -33.75 -20.47
CA ASN A 228 -16.30 -34.29 -20.61
C ASN A 228 -15.28 -33.76 -19.58
N ILE A 229 -15.74 -33.66 -18.33
CA ILE A 229 -14.96 -33.21 -17.18
C ILE A 229 -14.44 -34.41 -16.40
N ILE A 230 -15.31 -35.40 -16.19
CA ILE A 230 -15.04 -36.52 -15.30
C ILE A 230 -14.26 -37.59 -16.07
N ARG A 231 -13.25 -38.18 -15.42
CA ARG A 231 -12.42 -39.23 -16.02
C ARG A 231 -13.18 -40.54 -16.15
N GLN A 232 -12.83 -41.33 -17.18
CA GLN A 232 -13.35 -42.70 -17.30
C GLN A 232 -12.83 -43.56 -16.13
N GLY A 233 -13.70 -44.42 -15.58
CA GLY A 233 -13.39 -45.25 -14.41
C GLY A 233 -13.72 -44.60 -13.06
N TYR A 234 -14.11 -43.32 -13.04
CA TYR A 234 -14.51 -42.65 -11.78
C TYR A 234 -15.91 -43.05 -11.31
N SER A 235 -16.86 -43.14 -12.24
CA SER A 235 -18.24 -43.58 -11.97
C SER A 235 -18.66 -44.63 -12.99
N ARG A 236 -19.01 -45.82 -12.49
CA ARG A 236 -19.49 -46.92 -13.32
C ARG A 236 -20.75 -46.54 -14.09
N GLU A 237 -21.68 -45.83 -13.44
CA GLU A 237 -22.93 -45.38 -14.07
C GLU A 237 -22.65 -44.40 -15.23
N LEU A 238 -21.71 -43.46 -15.04
CA LEU A 238 -21.32 -42.52 -16.10
C LEU A 238 -20.67 -43.25 -17.27
N ASP A 239 -19.85 -44.26 -16.99
CA ASP A 239 -19.20 -45.06 -18.02
C ASP A 239 -20.19 -45.92 -18.82
N GLU A 240 -21.20 -46.50 -18.16
CA GLU A 240 -22.30 -47.23 -18.81
C GLU A 240 -23.10 -46.29 -19.75
N ILE A 241 -23.42 -45.07 -19.29
CA ILE A 241 -24.08 -44.06 -20.13
C ILE A 241 -23.20 -43.62 -21.30
N ARG A 242 -21.87 -43.47 -21.10
CA ARG A 242 -20.92 -43.15 -22.18
C ARG A 242 -20.89 -44.26 -23.22
N GLN A 243 -20.87 -45.53 -22.81
CA GLN A 243 -20.93 -46.66 -23.74
C GLN A 243 -22.24 -46.66 -24.54
N LEU A 244 -23.37 -46.34 -23.91
CA LEU A 244 -24.66 -46.19 -24.62
C LEU A 244 -24.59 -45.08 -25.68
N ALA A 245 -24.01 -43.92 -25.36
CA ALA A 245 -23.86 -42.82 -26.33
C ALA A 245 -22.93 -43.18 -27.51
N VAL A 246 -21.84 -43.92 -27.25
CA VAL A 246 -20.93 -44.43 -28.29
C VAL A 246 -21.63 -45.49 -29.16
N SER A 247 -22.43 -46.37 -28.55
CA SER A 247 -23.22 -47.37 -29.27
C SER A 247 -24.27 -46.73 -30.19
N GLY A 248 -24.92 -45.65 -29.73
CA GLY A 248 -25.86 -44.86 -30.55
C GLY A 248 -25.18 -44.18 -31.74
N SER A 249 -23.97 -43.62 -31.53
CA SER A 249 -23.17 -43.04 -32.62
C SER A 249 -22.75 -44.09 -33.66
N THR A 250 -22.40 -45.29 -33.20
CA THR A 250 -22.06 -46.44 -34.06
C THR A 250 -23.29 -46.93 -34.81
N TRP A 251 -24.45 -46.96 -34.16
CA TRP A 251 -25.72 -47.30 -34.78
C TRP A 251 -26.07 -46.29 -35.89
N LEU A 252 -25.95 -44.98 -35.65
CA LEU A 252 -26.19 -43.95 -36.66
C LEU A 252 -25.34 -44.16 -37.92
N ARG A 253 -24.04 -44.49 -37.78
CA ARG A 253 -23.17 -44.79 -38.92
C ARG A 253 -23.62 -46.04 -39.68
N LYS A 254 -23.99 -47.11 -38.96
CA LYS A 254 -24.51 -48.35 -39.57
C LYS A 254 -25.84 -48.10 -40.27
N TYR A 255 -26.71 -47.29 -39.68
CA TYR A 255 -28.00 -46.93 -40.24
C TYR A 255 -27.85 -46.05 -41.50
N GLU A 256 -26.93 -45.08 -41.49
CA GLU A 256 -26.58 -44.30 -42.68
C GLU A 256 -26.09 -45.21 -43.83
N GLY A 257 -25.22 -46.18 -43.53
CA GLY A 257 -24.76 -47.18 -44.49
C GLY A 257 -25.91 -48.03 -45.06
N LYS A 258 -26.76 -48.57 -44.18
CA LYS A 258 -27.96 -49.34 -44.57
C LYS A 258 -28.88 -48.52 -45.48
N LEU A 259 -29.11 -47.24 -45.16
CA LEU A 259 -29.92 -46.36 -45.99
C LEU A 259 -29.30 -46.11 -47.36
N LYS A 260 -27.97 -45.90 -47.44
CA LYS A 260 -27.25 -45.75 -48.71
C LYS A 260 -27.38 -47.00 -49.59
N ASP A 261 -27.28 -48.18 -49.00
CA ASP A 261 -27.36 -49.46 -49.72
C ASP A 261 -28.78 -49.73 -50.22
N VAL A 262 -29.81 -49.45 -49.40
CA VAL A 262 -31.22 -49.69 -49.75
C VAL A 262 -31.74 -48.69 -50.79
N THR A 263 -31.35 -47.43 -50.70
CA THR A 263 -31.85 -46.36 -51.58
C THR A 263 -30.99 -46.13 -52.83
N GLY A 264 -29.74 -46.61 -52.83
CA GLY A 264 -28.75 -46.30 -53.86
C GLY A 264 -28.21 -44.85 -53.82
N ILE A 265 -28.66 -44.03 -52.86
CA ILE A 265 -28.30 -42.61 -52.77
C ILE A 265 -26.96 -42.46 -52.03
N LYS A 266 -25.85 -42.43 -52.77
CA LYS A 266 -24.51 -42.28 -52.18
C LYS A 266 -24.29 -40.95 -51.44
N SER A 267 -25.03 -39.90 -51.79
CA SER A 267 -24.93 -38.56 -51.19
C SER A 267 -25.69 -38.41 -49.88
N LEU A 268 -26.49 -39.40 -49.47
CA LEU A 268 -27.30 -39.37 -48.25
C LEU A 268 -26.42 -39.18 -47.01
N LYS A 269 -26.81 -38.30 -46.11
CA LYS A 269 -26.11 -38.07 -44.83
C LYS A 269 -27.10 -37.93 -43.69
N ILE A 270 -26.74 -38.45 -42.52
CA ILE A 270 -27.50 -38.16 -41.30
C ILE A 270 -26.86 -36.95 -40.61
N GLY A 271 -27.63 -35.86 -40.50
CA GLY A 271 -27.23 -34.62 -39.84
C GLY A 271 -27.95 -34.43 -38.50
N PHE A 272 -27.47 -33.48 -37.69
CA PHE A 272 -28.11 -33.08 -36.44
C PHE A 272 -28.36 -31.56 -36.41
N ASN A 273 -29.52 -31.14 -35.91
CA ASN A 273 -29.86 -29.75 -35.67
C ASN A 273 -30.44 -29.60 -34.25
N LYS A 274 -30.02 -28.57 -33.52
CA LYS A 274 -30.49 -28.28 -32.16
C LYS A 274 -32.01 -28.08 -32.05
N VAL A 275 -32.70 -27.67 -33.12
CA VAL A 275 -34.14 -27.34 -33.09
C VAL A 275 -35.05 -28.53 -33.39
N PHE A 276 -34.66 -29.41 -34.33
CA PHE A 276 -35.53 -30.50 -34.81
C PHE A 276 -34.90 -31.89 -34.77
N GLY A 277 -33.69 -32.02 -34.19
CA GLY A 277 -33.08 -33.31 -33.94
C GLY A 277 -32.22 -33.87 -35.07
N TYR A 278 -32.16 -35.20 -35.14
CA TYR A 278 -31.48 -35.89 -36.24
C TYR A 278 -32.36 -35.89 -37.49
N TYR A 279 -31.74 -35.82 -38.65
CA TYR A 279 -32.43 -35.84 -39.94
C TYR A 279 -31.58 -36.53 -41.00
N ILE A 280 -32.25 -37.07 -42.01
CA ILE A 280 -31.65 -37.62 -43.22
C ILE A 280 -31.67 -36.53 -44.27
N GLU A 281 -30.50 -36.13 -44.77
CA GLU A 281 -30.37 -35.14 -45.83
C GLU A 281 -30.21 -35.83 -47.18
N VAL A 282 -31.10 -35.50 -48.12
CA VAL A 282 -31.09 -35.99 -49.50
C VAL A 282 -31.00 -34.79 -50.44
N THR A 283 -30.02 -34.81 -51.35
CA THR A 283 -29.83 -33.78 -52.38
C THR A 283 -30.97 -33.78 -53.39
N ARG A 284 -31.35 -32.61 -53.93
CA ARG A 284 -32.43 -32.48 -54.92
C ARG A 284 -32.33 -33.43 -56.11
N THR A 285 -31.12 -33.72 -56.57
CA THR A 285 -30.84 -34.64 -57.70
C THR A 285 -31.20 -36.10 -57.45
N HIS A 286 -31.41 -36.50 -56.20
CA HIS A 286 -31.72 -37.87 -55.81
C HIS A 286 -33.06 -37.98 -55.05
N LEU A 287 -33.90 -36.95 -55.14
CA LEU A 287 -35.21 -36.94 -54.46
C LEU A 287 -36.16 -38.01 -54.98
N ASP A 288 -36.11 -38.30 -56.28
CA ASP A 288 -36.96 -39.31 -56.91
C ASP A 288 -36.64 -40.74 -56.42
N LEU A 289 -35.47 -40.92 -55.80
CA LEU A 289 -35.02 -42.18 -55.18
C LEU A 289 -35.36 -42.25 -53.68
N ALA A 290 -35.94 -41.19 -53.10
CA ALA A 290 -36.34 -41.17 -51.70
C ALA A 290 -37.59 -42.07 -51.49
N PRO A 291 -37.53 -43.07 -50.61
CA PRO A 291 -38.66 -43.98 -50.39
C PRO A 291 -39.88 -43.29 -49.77
N GLU A 292 -41.09 -43.81 -50.02
CA GLU A 292 -42.35 -43.25 -49.48
C GLU A 292 -42.43 -43.24 -47.94
N TRP A 293 -41.68 -44.10 -47.27
CA TRP A 293 -41.63 -44.17 -45.79
C TRP A 293 -40.72 -43.10 -45.15
N PHE A 294 -40.07 -42.26 -45.95
CA PHE A 294 -39.37 -41.07 -45.46
C PHE A 294 -40.38 -39.96 -45.16
N ILE A 295 -40.48 -39.55 -43.90
CA ILE A 295 -41.37 -38.47 -43.48
C ILE A 295 -40.63 -37.14 -43.66
N ARG A 296 -41.09 -36.28 -44.56
CA ARG A 296 -40.44 -34.98 -44.85
C ARG A 296 -40.55 -34.04 -43.64
N LYS A 297 -39.41 -33.54 -43.15
CA LYS A 297 -39.31 -32.57 -42.04
C LYS A 297 -39.13 -31.13 -42.53
N GLN A 298 -38.27 -30.91 -43.53
CA GLN A 298 -37.91 -29.56 -43.99
C GLN A 298 -37.41 -29.57 -45.44
N THR A 299 -37.83 -28.59 -46.23
CA THR A 299 -37.31 -28.35 -47.58
C THR A 299 -36.31 -27.19 -47.56
N LEU A 300 -35.11 -27.40 -48.11
CA LEU A 300 -34.08 -26.37 -48.28
C LEU A 300 -33.80 -26.12 -49.76
N VAL A 301 -33.00 -25.09 -50.06
CA VAL A 301 -32.72 -24.65 -51.44
C VAL A 301 -32.10 -25.77 -52.29
N ASN A 302 -31.23 -26.61 -51.72
CA ASN A 302 -30.45 -27.64 -52.45
C ASN A 302 -30.73 -29.09 -52.00
N CYS A 303 -31.43 -29.28 -50.89
CA CYS A 303 -31.68 -30.59 -50.29
C CYS A 303 -33.03 -30.62 -49.57
N GLU A 304 -33.53 -31.82 -49.31
CA GLU A 304 -34.65 -32.02 -48.39
C GLU A 304 -34.21 -32.89 -47.21
N ARG A 305 -34.84 -32.62 -46.06
CA ARG A 305 -34.58 -33.31 -44.80
C ARG A 305 -35.76 -34.20 -44.46
N PHE A 306 -35.47 -35.45 -44.13
CA PHE A 306 -36.43 -36.49 -43.81
C PHE A 306 -36.17 -37.10 -42.42
N GLU A 307 -37.20 -37.71 -41.86
CA GLU A 307 -37.16 -38.51 -40.64
C GLU A 307 -37.72 -39.91 -40.95
N THR A 308 -37.32 -40.89 -40.14
CA THR A 308 -37.85 -42.25 -40.21
C THR A 308 -38.20 -42.69 -38.79
N GLU A 309 -39.16 -43.60 -38.64
CA GLU A 309 -39.61 -44.06 -37.32
C GLU A 309 -38.46 -44.72 -36.54
N GLU A 310 -37.60 -45.48 -37.23
CA GLU A 310 -36.39 -46.09 -36.65
C GLU A 310 -35.39 -45.01 -36.18
N LEU A 311 -35.16 -43.95 -36.97
CA LEU A 311 -34.29 -42.84 -36.58
C LEU A 311 -34.82 -42.08 -35.36
N LYS A 312 -36.13 -41.85 -35.29
CA LYS A 312 -36.77 -41.12 -34.19
C LYS A 312 -36.66 -41.87 -32.85
N GLN A 313 -36.89 -43.18 -32.86
CA GLN A 313 -36.73 -44.01 -31.66
C GLN A 313 -35.30 -44.00 -31.11
N TRP A 314 -34.30 -43.99 -32.01
CA TRP A 314 -32.90 -43.91 -31.61
C TRP A 314 -32.48 -42.49 -31.23
N GLU A 315 -33.03 -41.47 -31.88
CA GLU A 315 -32.87 -40.08 -31.48
C GLU A 315 -33.27 -39.87 -30.02
N ASP A 316 -34.47 -40.29 -29.63
CA ASP A 316 -34.95 -40.15 -28.24
C ASP A 316 -34.01 -40.85 -27.24
N LYS A 317 -33.51 -42.05 -27.58
CA LYS A 317 -32.54 -42.79 -26.77
C LYS A 317 -31.20 -42.06 -26.65
N ILE A 318 -30.68 -41.49 -27.75
CA ILE A 318 -29.40 -40.79 -27.80
C ILE A 318 -29.47 -39.46 -27.05
N LEU A 319 -30.54 -38.69 -27.25
CA LEU A 319 -30.76 -37.42 -26.55
C LEU A 319 -30.93 -37.65 -25.05
N SER A 320 -31.78 -38.60 -24.65
CA SER A 320 -31.97 -38.94 -23.24
C SER A 320 -30.68 -39.41 -22.56
N ALA A 321 -29.87 -40.22 -23.26
CA ALA A 321 -28.57 -40.65 -22.75
C ALA A 321 -27.58 -39.47 -22.61
N ASN A 322 -27.54 -38.54 -23.57
CA ASN A 322 -26.67 -37.37 -23.50
C ASN A 322 -27.07 -36.38 -22.40
N ASP A 323 -28.38 -36.14 -22.19
CA ASP A 323 -28.88 -35.28 -21.11
C ASP A 323 -28.60 -35.89 -19.74
N ARG A 324 -28.82 -37.21 -19.59
CA ARG A 324 -28.44 -37.95 -18.37
C ARG A 324 -26.94 -37.91 -18.13
N LYS A 325 -26.12 -38.08 -19.18
CA LYS A 325 -24.66 -37.98 -19.11
C LYS A 325 -24.23 -36.61 -18.57
N GLN A 326 -24.72 -35.52 -19.17
CA GLN A 326 -24.38 -34.16 -18.75
C GLN A 326 -24.86 -33.87 -17.32
N SER A 327 -26.08 -34.27 -16.98
CA SER A 327 -26.65 -34.07 -15.65
C SER A 327 -25.85 -34.83 -14.58
N LEU A 328 -25.55 -36.11 -14.82
CA LEU A 328 -24.78 -36.93 -13.89
C LEU A 328 -23.34 -36.43 -13.75
N GLU A 329 -22.71 -36.04 -14.85
CA GLU A 329 -21.36 -35.47 -14.84
C GLU A 329 -21.29 -34.17 -14.03
N TYR A 330 -22.29 -33.30 -14.17
CA TYR A 330 -22.42 -32.09 -13.36
C TYR A 330 -22.65 -32.40 -11.88
N GLN A 331 -23.49 -33.38 -11.56
CA GLN A 331 -23.74 -33.82 -10.18
C GLN A 331 -22.47 -34.37 -9.53
N LEU A 332 -21.74 -35.26 -10.22
CA LEU A 332 -20.47 -35.82 -9.74
C LEU A 332 -19.42 -34.72 -9.52
N PHE A 333 -19.34 -33.75 -10.42
CA PHE A 333 -18.45 -32.60 -10.26
C PHE A 333 -18.84 -31.73 -9.05
N CYS A 334 -20.14 -31.49 -8.84
CA CYS A 334 -20.62 -30.74 -7.67
C CYS A 334 -20.28 -31.47 -6.36
N ALA A 335 -20.48 -32.78 -6.30
CA ALA A 335 -20.13 -33.60 -5.15
C ALA A 335 -18.61 -33.55 -4.86
N LEU A 336 -17.78 -33.68 -5.90
CA LEU A 336 -16.32 -33.54 -5.79
C LEU A 336 -15.94 -32.17 -5.21
N ARG A 337 -16.54 -31.09 -5.70
CA ARG A 337 -16.28 -29.74 -5.19
C ARG A 337 -16.67 -29.58 -3.71
N GLU A 338 -17.77 -30.18 -3.30
CA GLU A 338 -18.22 -30.19 -1.89
C GLU A 338 -17.26 -30.98 -1.00
N GLU A 339 -16.69 -32.07 -1.50
CA GLU A 339 -15.66 -32.83 -0.79
C GLU A 339 -14.37 -32.02 -0.61
N ILE A 340 -13.91 -31.35 -1.67
CA ILE A 340 -12.73 -30.47 -1.62
C ILE A 340 -12.97 -29.27 -0.68
N ALA A 341 -14.19 -28.73 -0.64
CA ALA A 341 -14.53 -27.60 0.23
C ALA A 341 -14.31 -27.91 1.72
N ARG A 342 -14.35 -29.18 2.14
CA ARG A 342 -14.05 -29.60 3.52
C ARG A 342 -12.60 -29.37 3.93
N TRP A 343 -11.69 -29.36 2.95
CA TRP A 343 -10.26 -29.09 3.15
C TRP A 343 -9.93 -27.59 3.25
N SER A 344 -10.94 -26.72 3.10
CA SER A 344 -10.74 -25.26 3.03
C SER A 344 -9.94 -24.68 4.20
N PRO A 345 -10.20 -25.01 5.49
CA PRO A 345 -9.43 -24.45 6.60
C PRO A 345 -7.94 -24.78 6.51
N GLN A 346 -7.60 -26.01 6.12
CA GLN A 346 -6.22 -26.45 5.99
C GLN A 346 -5.53 -25.78 4.80
N ILE A 347 -6.18 -25.75 3.62
CA ILE A 347 -5.62 -25.12 2.42
C ILE A 347 -5.42 -23.62 2.63
N GLN A 348 -6.33 -22.94 3.33
CA GLN A 348 -6.18 -21.53 3.68
C GLN A 348 -5.00 -21.29 4.63
N ALA A 349 -4.76 -22.18 5.60
CA ALA A 349 -3.58 -22.09 6.46
C ALA A 349 -2.28 -22.29 5.66
N THR A 350 -2.26 -23.24 4.74
CA THR A 350 -1.17 -23.47 3.80
C THR A 350 -0.92 -22.24 2.92
N ALA A 351 -1.96 -21.64 2.35
CA ALA A 351 -1.85 -20.43 1.53
C ALA A 351 -1.26 -19.24 2.31
N ARG A 352 -1.65 -19.05 3.58
CA ARG A 352 -1.06 -18.02 4.46
C ARG A 352 0.43 -18.27 4.74
N THR A 353 0.82 -19.54 4.87
CA THR A 353 2.19 -19.96 5.12
C THR A 353 3.05 -19.78 3.87
N LEU A 354 2.54 -20.20 2.71
CA LEU A 354 3.19 -20.02 1.41
C LEU A 354 3.37 -18.56 1.04
N SER A 355 2.34 -17.73 1.25
CA SER A 355 2.46 -16.28 0.98
C SER A 355 3.50 -15.60 1.87
N ALA A 356 3.68 -16.06 3.12
CA ALA A 356 4.75 -15.59 3.98
C ALA A 356 6.14 -16.03 3.50
N LEU A 357 6.28 -17.31 3.13
CA LEU A 357 7.51 -17.87 2.54
C LEU A 357 7.93 -17.12 1.28
N ASP A 358 6.97 -16.86 0.38
CA ASP A 358 7.17 -16.10 -0.86
C ASP A 358 7.61 -14.65 -0.57
N CYS A 359 7.09 -14.02 0.49
CA CYS A 359 7.57 -12.71 0.93
C CYS A 359 9.01 -12.75 1.42
N TRP A 360 9.38 -13.70 2.28
CA TRP A 360 10.73 -13.74 2.85
C TRP A 360 11.80 -14.05 1.81
N GLN A 361 11.54 -14.98 0.89
CA GLN A 361 12.47 -15.22 -0.22
C GLN A 361 12.60 -13.96 -1.11
N ALA A 362 11.51 -13.22 -1.32
CA ALA A 362 11.53 -12.02 -2.16
C ALA A 362 12.34 -10.88 -1.52
N LEU A 363 12.21 -10.71 -0.20
CA LEU A 363 13.03 -9.76 0.55
C LEU A 363 14.50 -10.16 0.56
N ALA A 364 14.81 -11.46 0.66
CA ALA A 364 16.18 -11.97 0.58
C ALA A 364 16.80 -11.76 -0.80
N GLU A 365 16.02 -11.97 -1.88
CA GLU A 365 16.44 -11.68 -3.25
C GLU A 365 16.71 -10.19 -3.44
N THR A 366 15.79 -9.33 -3.00
CA THR A 366 15.96 -7.87 -3.04
C THR A 366 17.21 -7.43 -2.26
N ALA A 367 17.45 -8.02 -1.10
CA ALA A 367 18.60 -7.69 -0.28
C ALA A 367 19.93 -8.09 -0.94
N ALA A 368 19.97 -9.25 -1.60
CA ALA A 368 21.14 -9.72 -2.33
C ALA A 368 21.42 -8.90 -3.60
N GLU A 369 20.38 -8.53 -4.36
CA GLU A 369 20.52 -7.71 -5.57
C GLU A 369 21.03 -6.30 -5.26
N ASN A 370 20.58 -5.71 -4.14
CA ASN A 370 20.79 -4.29 -3.83
C ASN A 370 21.81 -4.02 -2.70
N ASN A 371 22.52 -5.06 -2.25
CA ASN A 371 23.49 -5.02 -1.15
C ASN A 371 22.90 -4.41 0.13
N TYR A 372 21.75 -4.92 0.57
CA TYR A 372 21.14 -4.48 1.83
C TYR A 372 21.74 -5.23 3.02
N CYS A 373 21.80 -4.56 4.17
CA CYS A 373 22.29 -5.15 5.40
C CYS A 373 21.14 -5.57 6.32
N ARG A 374 21.38 -6.58 7.16
CA ARG A 374 20.44 -6.97 8.21
C ARG A 374 20.44 -5.89 9.32
N PRO A 375 19.30 -5.28 9.65
CA PRO A 375 19.23 -4.32 10.75
C PRO A 375 19.27 -5.01 12.12
N LEU A 376 19.83 -4.32 13.12
CA LEU A 376 19.72 -4.66 14.53
C LEU A 376 18.47 -4.01 15.12
N ILE A 377 17.55 -4.81 15.63
CA ILE A 377 16.29 -4.34 16.23
C ILE A 377 16.37 -4.43 17.75
N ASP A 378 15.98 -3.36 18.44
CA ASP A 378 15.90 -3.35 19.90
C ASP A 378 14.74 -2.47 20.42
N ASP A 379 14.57 -2.42 21.75
CA ASP A 379 13.52 -1.63 22.41
C ASP A 379 13.98 -0.22 22.82
N SER A 380 15.18 0.18 22.37
CA SER A 380 15.75 1.49 22.68
C SER A 380 15.08 2.59 21.85
N SER A 381 15.44 3.85 22.10
CA SER A 381 15.00 4.96 21.27
C SER A 381 15.93 5.28 20.10
N VAL A 382 17.03 4.54 19.95
CA VAL A 382 18.12 4.82 19.01
C VAL A 382 17.71 4.50 17.57
N LEU A 383 18.04 5.40 16.67
CA LEU A 383 17.97 5.23 15.23
C LEU A 383 19.35 5.58 14.66
N ASP A 384 20.18 4.57 14.42
CA ASP A 384 21.54 4.71 13.88
C ASP A 384 21.61 4.02 12.52
N ILE A 385 21.81 4.80 11.46
CA ILE A 385 21.91 4.35 10.08
C ILE A 385 23.24 4.87 9.53
N ARG A 386 24.05 3.98 8.97
CA ARG A 386 25.32 4.31 8.31
C ARG A 386 25.24 4.04 6.83
N GLU A 387 25.69 5.01 6.04
CA GLU A 387 25.62 4.98 4.58
C GLU A 387 24.24 4.54 4.07
N GLY A 388 23.18 5.10 4.67
CA GLY A 388 21.82 4.85 4.26
C GLY A 388 21.59 5.36 2.83
N ARG A 389 20.79 4.62 2.06
CA ARG A 389 20.41 4.96 0.68
C ARG A 389 18.89 4.93 0.55
N HIS A 390 18.34 5.81 -0.31
CA HIS A 390 16.90 5.81 -0.55
C HIS A 390 16.53 4.64 -1.47
N PRO A 391 15.73 3.65 -1.02
CA PRO A 391 15.52 2.40 -1.77
C PRO A 391 14.90 2.60 -3.16
N VAL A 392 14.04 3.61 -3.33
CA VAL A 392 13.43 3.92 -4.64
C VAL A 392 14.36 4.76 -5.54
N VAL A 393 14.92 5.86 -5.01
CA VAL A 393 15.74 6.78 -5.82
C VAL A 393 17.06 6.14 -6.24
N GLU A 394 17.64 5.22 -5.46
CA GLU A 394 18.86 4.53 -5.90
C GLU A 394 18.63 3.61 -7.12
N GLN A 395 17.42 3.05 -7.27
CA GLN A 395 17.09 2.09 -8.33
C GLN A 395 16.59 2.77 -9.61
N PHE A 396 15.80 3.84 -9.44
CA PHE A 396 15.15 4.55 -10.54
C PHE A 396 15.76 5.93 -10.84
N GLY A 397 16.77 6.34 -10.07
CA GLY A 397 17.48 7.59 -10.26
C GLY A 397 18.39 7.55 -11.49
N ILE A 398 18.61 8.73 -12.09
CA ILE A 398 19.47 8.90 -13.28
C ILE A 398 20.97 8.97 -12.89
N MET A 399 21.26 9.27 -11.61
CA MET A 399 22.61 9.44 -11.09
C MET A 399 22.89 8.48 -9.93
N ASN A 400 24.18 8.22 -9.68
CA ASN A 400 24.62 7.48 -8.50
C ASN A 400 24.11 8.14 -7.22
N PHE A 401 23.49 7.35 -6.35
CA PHE A 401 22.92 7.84 -5.10
C PHE A 401 24.01 8.08 -4.05
N VAL A 402 23.99 9.24 -3.39
CA VAL A 402 24.94 9.59 -2.32
C VAL A 402 24.40 9.10 -0.98
N ALA A 403 25.13 8.17 -0.36
CA ALA A 403 24.74 7.58 0.91
C ALA A 403 24.95 8.54 2.10
N ASN A 404 24.04 8.49 3.08
CA ASN A 404 24.01 9.42 4.22
C ASN A 404 23.79 8.71 5.55
N ASP A 405 24.47 9.20 6.58
CA ASP A 405 24.33 8.73 7.95
C ASP A 405 23.16 9.42 8.64
N CYS A 406 22.53 8.75 9.58
CA CYS A 406 21.52 9.32 10.47
C CYS A 406 21.70 8.75 11.87
N LEU A 407 21.84 9.63 12.88
CA LEU A 407 21.84 9.22 14.29
C LEU A 407 20.84 10.10 15.06
N LEU A 408 19.73 9.48 15.48
CA LEU A 408 18.73 10.11 16.34
C LEU A 408 18.47 9.24 17.57
N ASP A 409 18.23 9.88 18.70
CA ASP A 409 17.83 9.24 19.94
C ASP A 409 17.11 10.26 20.84
N THR A 410 16.36 9.81 21.83
CA THR A 410 15.56 10.73 22.68
C THR A 410 16.35 11.39 23.81
N ALA A 411 17.62 11.02 24.03
CA ALA A 411 18.45 11.50 25.12
C ALA A 411 19.40 12.63 24.70
N SER A 412 19.99 12.56 23.51
CA SER A 412 21.05 13.47 23.04
C SER A 412 20.79 14.09 21.68
N ARG A 413 20.15 13.37 20.74
CA ARG A 413 19.93 13.81 19.35
C ARG A 413 18.48 13.58 18.94
N GLN A 414 17.56 14.29 19.58
CA GLN A 414 16.13 14.09 19.36
C GLN A 414 15.67 14.75 18.07
N ILE A 415 16.09 15.99 17.84
CA ILE A 415 15.61 16.83 16.74
C ILE A 415 16.79 17.21 15.87
N MET A 416 16.69 16.89 14.57
CA MET A 416 17.67 17.29 13.57
C MET A 416 17.06 18.36 12.67
N ILE A 417 17.57 19.59 12.78
CA ILE A 417 17.22 20.70 11.90
C ILE A 417 18.09 20.61 10.66
N ILE A 418 17.48 20.43 9.50
CA ILE A 418 18.14 20.25 8.21
C ILE A 418 17.95 21.51 7.38
N THR A 419 19.05 22.22 7.17
CA THR A 419 19.09 23.45 6.36
C THR A 419 19.73 23.21 5.00
N GLY A 420 19.40 24.05 4.04
CA GLY A 420 19.98 24.01 2.70
C GLY A 420 18.98 24.43 1.62
N PRO A 421 19.46 24.69 0.39
CA PRO A 421 18.61 25.14 -0.70
C PRO A 421 17.54 24.12 -1.10
N ASN A 422 16.52 24.60 -1.80
CA ASN A 422 15.51 23.73 -2.41
C ASN A 422 16.18 22.88 -3.50
N MET A 423 15.69 21.66 -3.70
CA MET A 423 16.27 20.65 -4.61
C MET A 423 17.60 20.02 -4.17
N ALA A 424 18.20 20.44 -3.05
CA ALA A 424 19.45 19.86 -2.55
C ALA A 424 19.29 18.46 -1.88
N GLY A 425 18.09 17.90 -1.86
CA GLY A 425 17.83 16.53 -1.37
C GLY A 425 17.34 16.41 0.09
N LYS A 426 16.94 17.51 0.75
CA LYS A 426 16.41 17.49 2.14
C LYS A 426 15.27 16.47 2.31
N SER A 427 14.22 16.59 1.50
CA SER A 427 13.04 15.71 1.54
C SER A 427 13.40 14.27 1.17
N THR A 428 14.36 14.07 0.27
CA THR A 428 14.85 12.73 -0.10
C THR A 428 15.56 12.06 1.07
N TYR A 429 16.43 12.78 1.79
CA TYR A 429 17.10 12.26 2.98
C TYR A 429 16.11 11.92 4.09
N MET A 430 15.12 12.77 4.35
CA MET A 430 14.10 12.47 5.37
C MET A 430 13.30 11.22 5.01
N ARG A 431 12.78 11.14 3.77
CA ARG A 431 12.04 9.96 3.29
C ARG A 431 12.88 8.70 3.34
N GLN A 432 14.17 8.78 2.99
CA GLN A 432 15.12 7.68 3.12
C GLN A 432 15.15 7.11 4.54
N VAL A 433 15.32 7.96 5.56
CA VAL A 433 15.40 7.51 6.95
C VAL A 433 14.11 6.81 7.37
N ALA A 434 12.94 7.37 7.02
CA ALA A 434 11.65 6.75 7.31
C ALA A 434 11.45 5.40 6.59
N LEU A 435 11.84 5.31 5.31
CA LEU A 435 11.72 4.07 4.53
C LEU A 435 12.64 2.97 5.05
N ILE A 436 13.85 3.31 5.50
CA ILE A 436 14.78 2.36 6.15
C ILE A 436 14.16 1.82 7.44
N ALA A 437 13.63 2.70 8.30
CA ALA A 437 12.97 2.29 9.53
C ALA A 437 11.73 1.40 9.26
N LEU A 438 10.94 1.77 8.25
CA LEU A 438 9.76 1.00 7.83
C LEU A 438 10.14 -0.39 7.32
N LEU A 439 11.16 -0.51 6.45
CA LEU A 439 11.64 -1.78 5.95
C LEU A 439 12.14 -2.69 7.07
N ALA A 440 12.86 -2.13 8.04
CA ALA A 440 13.34 -2.86 9.20
C ALA A 440 12.17 -3.46 10.01
N GLN A 441 11.12 -2.68 10.31
CA GLN A 441 9.92 -3.16 11.02
C GLN A 441 8.98 -4.02 10.16
N ALA A 442 9.08 -3.95 8.82
CA ALA A 442 8.44 -4.91 7.94
C ALA A 442 9.10 -6.31 8.04
N GLY A 443 10.33 -6.38 8.55
CA GLY A 443 11.16 -7.59 8.65
C GLY A 443 12.06 -7.79 7.43
N SER A 444 12.41 -6.70 6.73
CA SER A 444 13.34 -6.70 5.58
C SER A 444 14.74 -6.27 6.00
N PHE A 445 15.74 -6.68 5.22
CA PHE A 445 17.04 -6.02 5.23
C PHE A 445 16.89 -4.60 4.64
N VAL A 446 17.83 -3.73 4.96
CA VAL A 446 17.73 -2.29 4.69
C VAL A 446 18.87 -1.76 3.82
N PRO A 447 18.63 -0.71 3.00
CA PRO A 447 19.64 -0.08 2.14
C PRO A 447 20.63 0.76 2.96
N ALA A 448 21.55 0.12 3.66
CA ALA A 448 22.58 0.75 4.49
C ALA A 448 23.81 -0.17 4.60
N SER A 449 24.96 0.36 5.03
CA SER A 449 26.09 -0.49 5.43
C SER A 449 25.93 -1.02 6.85
N TYR A 450 25.24 -0.27 7.71
CA TYR A 450 24.85 -0.69 9.06
C TYR A 450 23.56 0.02 9.48
N ALA A 451 22.70 -0.67 10.22
CA ALA A 451 21.50 -0.09 10.82
C ALA A 451 21.19 -0.69 12.19
N ARG A 452 20.94 0.17 13.18
CA ARG A 452 20.35 -0.16 14.48
C ARG A 452 19.10 0.68 14.70
N ILE A 453 17.97 0.02 14.84
CA ILE A 453 16.65 0.65 14.82
C ILE A 453 15.86 0.17 16.04
N GLY A 454 15.67 1.08 16.99
CA GLY A 454 14.72 0.91 18.07
C GLY A 454 13.29 0.89 17.52
N VAL A 455 12.46 -0.04 18.00
CA VAL A 455 11.10 -0.23 17.49
C VAL A 455 10.26 1.05 17.62
N LEU A 456 9.74 1.52 16.49
CA LEU A 456 8.86 2.69 16.41
C LEU A 456 7.40 2.26 16.52
N ASP A 457 6.61 3.11 17.18
CA ASP A 457 5.15 2.94 17.25
C ASP A 457 4.41 3.68 16.13
N ALA A 458 5.02 4.70 15.54
CA ALA A 458 4.44 5.48 14.45
C ALA A 458 5.49 6.20 13.60
N ILE A 459 5.19 6.36 12.30
CA ILE A 459 5.86 7.33 11.43
C ILE A 459 4.84 8.37 10.98
N PHE A 460 5.16 9.64 11.27
CA PHE A 460 4.38 10.78 10.85
C PHE A 460 5.15 11.57 9.82
N THR A 461 4.47 11.96 8.74
CA THR A 461 5.06 12.82 7.74
C THR A 461 4.17 14.01 7.44
N ARG A 462 4.80 15.17 7.37
CA ARG A 462 4.30 16.35 6.70
C ARG A 462 5.35 16.77 5.68
N ILE A 463 5.30 16.12 4.53
CA ILE A 463 6.19 16.36 3.40
C ILE A 463 5.26 16.83 2.29
N GLY A 464 5.52 18.02 1.74
CA GLY A 464 4.60 18.74 0.87
C GLY A 464 3.86 17.83 -0.11
N ALA A 465 2.54 17.72 0.07
CA ALA A 465 1.66 17.06 -0.87
C ALA A 465 0.84 18.15 -1.58
N SER A 466 0.85 18.07 -2.91
CA SER A 466 0.11 18.85 -3.89
C SER A 466 -1.23 19.41 -3.38
N ASP A 467 -1.49 20.67 -3.70
CA ASP A 467 -2.73 21.39 -3.41
C ASP A 467 -3.96 20.51 -3.60
N ASP A 468 -4.67 20.23 -2.51
CA ASP A 468 -6.00 19.64 -2.58
C ASP A 468 -7.00 20.76 -2.89
N LEU A 469 -6.93 21.28 -4.13
CA LEU A 469 -7.83 22.28 -4.69
C LEU A 469 -9.30 21.83 -4.61
N ALA A 470 -9.56 20.52 -4.54
CA ALA A 470 -10.91 19.96 -4.49
C ALA A 470 -11.59 20.12 -3.13
N SER A 471 -10.83 20.31 -2.03
CA SER A 471 -11.38 20.36 -0.68
C SER A 471 -11.92 21.74 -0.25
N GLY A 472 -11.64 22.81 -1.02
CA GLY A 472 -12.03 24.18 -0.70
C GLY A 472 -11.40 24.75 0.58
N ARG A 473 -10.39 24.08 1.15
CA ARG A 473 -9.68 24.51 2.36
C ARG A 473 -8.37 25.20 1.99
N SER A 474 -8.00 26.25 2.72
CA SER A 474 -6.68 26.89 2.59
C SER A 474 -5.57 25.87 2.85
N THR A 475 -4.53 25.87 2.01
CA THR A 475 -3.36 24.99 2.10
C THR A 475 -2.71 25.06 3.48
N PHE A 476 -2.65 26.26 4.07
CA PHE A 476 -2.15 26.48 5.42
C PHE A 476 -3.04 25.85 6.50
N MET A 477 -4.37 25.88 6.34
CA MET A 477 -5.28 25.23 7.30
C MET A 477 -5.14 23.71 7.27
N VAL A 478 -4.95 23.12 6.09
CA VAL A 478 -4.67 21.69 5.94
C VAL A 478 -3.34 21.33 6.62
N GLU A 479 -2.31 22.15 6.39
CA GLU A 479 -1.00 22.00 7.04
C GLU A 479 -1.11 22.03 8.58
N MET A 480 -1.82 23.01 9.14
CA MET A 480 -2.01 23.12 10.59
C MET A 480 -2.84 21.96 11.16
N ALA A 481 -3.85 21.48 10.43
CA ALA A 481 -4.64 20.33 10.85
C ALA A 481 -3.83 19.02 10.83
N GLU A 482 -2.91 18.86 9.87
CA GLU A 482 -1.97 17.74 9.82
C GLU A 482 -0.98 17.81 10.99
N LEU A 483 -0.38 18.98 11.23
CA LEU A 483 0.53 19.19 12.36
C LEU A 483 -0.17 18.91 13.69
N ALA A 484 -1.39 19.42 13.90
CA ALA A 484 -2.17 19.14 15.11
C ALA A 484 -2.43 17.65 15.31
N ARG A 485 -2.70 16.89 14.23
CA ARG A 485 -2.90 15.44 14.29
C ARG A 485 -1.61 14.70 14.68
N ILE A 486 -0.47 15.12 14.14
CA ILE A 486 0.84 14.57 14.49
C ILE A 486 1.09 14.80 15.98
N LEU A 487 0.96 16.05 16.44
CA LEU A 487 1.19 16.42 17.84
C LEU A 487 0.21 15.73 18.80
N ALA A 488 -1.02 15.45 18.38
CA ALA A 488 -2.00 14.75 19.23
C ALA A 488 -1.69 13.25 19.45
N ARG A 489 -0.86 12.64 18.61
CA ARG A 489 -0.61 11.18 18.60
C ARG A 489 0.84 10.79 18.82
N ALA A 490 1.78 11.70 18.58
CA ALA A 490 3.20 11.43 18.71
C ALA A 490 3.56 11.00 20.15
N THR A 491 4.39 9.96 20.24
CA THR A 491 4.97 9.47 21.49
C THR A 491 6.50 9.51 21.40
N PRO A 492 7.24 9.22 22.48
CA PRO A 492 8.71 9.15 22.45
C PRO A 492 9.26 8.05 21.52
N ARG A 493 8.43 7.07 21.13
CA ARG A 493 8.79 6.01 20.18
C ARG A 493 8.49 6.37 18.73
N SER A 494 7.85 7.51 18.46
CA SER A 494 7.49 7.92 17.11
C SER A 494 8.66 8.56 16.36
N LEU A 495 8.59 8.52 15.03
CA LEU A 495 9.45 9.27 14.11
C LEU A 495 8.61 10.30 13.35
N ILE A 496 9.01 11.57 13.39
CA ILE A 496 8.31 12.68 12.77
C ILE A 496 9.19 13.31 11.69
N LEU A 497 8.63 13.49 10.48
CA LEU A 497 9.26 14.19 9.37
C LEU A 497 8.43 15.45 9.09
N LEU A 498 9.05 16.61 9.24
CA LEU A 498 8.44 17.92 8.99
C LEU A 498 9.25 18.64 7.90
N ASP A 499 8.61 18.96 6.78
CA ASP A 499 9.23 19.64 5.65
C ASP A 499 8.56 21.00 5.43
N GLU A 500 9.33 22.08 5.59
CA GLU A 500 8.93 23.46 5.28
C GLU A 500 7.63 23.93 5.97
N ILE A 501 7.45 23.58 7.25
CA ILE A 501 6.32 24.05 8.06
C ILE A 501 6.31 25.58 8.14
N GLY A 502 5.14 26.19 7.99
CA GLY A 502 4.90 27.62 8.10
C GLY A 502 5.01 28.39 6.79
N ARG A 503 5.20 27.71 5.65
CA ARG A 503 5.41 28.39 4.34
C ARG A 503 4.16 29.07 3.80
N GLY A 504 2.97 28.59 4.14
CA GLY A 504 1.69 29.11 3.64
C GLY A 504 1.21 30.42 4.29
N THR A 505 2.02 31.06 5.15
CA THR A 505 1.66 32.27 5.90
C THR A 505 2.81 33.29 5.91
N GLY A 506 2.60 34.45 6.55
CA GLY A 506 3.64 35.47 6.73
C GLY A 506 4.89 34.88 7.40
N THR A 507 6.07 35.31 6.97
CA THR A 507 7.37 34.74 7.40
C THR A 507 7.55 34.75 8.91
N ALA A 508 7.15 35.82 9.59
CA ALA A 508 7.21 35.92 11.06
C ALA A 508 6.31 34.88 11.75
N ASP A 509 5.08 34.70 11.27
CA ASP A 509 4.15 33.71 11.81
C ASP A 509 4.64 32.28 11.54
N GLY A 510 5.16 32.03 10.33
CA GLY A 510 5.71 30.73 9.93
C GLY A 510 6.89 30.30 10.80
N ILE A 511 7.86 31.19 11.00
CA ILE A 511 9.02 30.96 11.89
C ILE A 511 8.54 30.73 13.32
N SER A 512 7.59 31.53 13.81
CA SER A 512 7.08 31.43 15.18
C SER A 512 6.39 30.09 15.44
N ILE A 513 5.55 29.63 14.50
CA ILE A 513 4.87 28.33 14.60
C ILE A 513 5.88 27.18 14.53
N ALA A 514 6.85 27.26 13.62
CA ALA A 514 7.91 26.26 13.50
C ALA A 514 8.74 26.15 14.80
N ARG A 515 9.19 27.28 15.34
CA ARG A 515 9.92 27.35 16.62
C ARG A 515 9.09 26.76 17.76
N ALA A 516 7.85 27.24 17.93
CA ALA A 516 6.96 26.75 18.98
C ALA A 516 6.71 25.24 18.87
N THR A 517 6.62 24.70 17.66
CA THR A 517 6.47 23.27 17.42
C THR A 517 7.69 22.47 17.88
N LEU A 518 8.89 22.93 17.52
CA LEU A 518 10.16 22.28 17.93
C LEU A 518 10.34 22.34 19.46
N GLU A 519 10.11 23.50 20.06
CA GLU A 519 10.14 23.66 21.52
C GLU A 519 9.11 22.76 22.21
N TYR A 520 7.90 22.65 21.65
CA TYR A 520 6.84 21.81 22.19
C TYR A 520 7.21 20.32 22.17
N LEU A 521 7.79 19.83 21.06
CA LEU A 521 8.30 18.46 20.92
C LEU A 521 9.50 18.18 21.84
N HIS A 522 10.36 19.18 22.05
CA HIS A 522 11.52 19.05 22.93
C HIS A 522 11.14 19.10 24.42
N ASN A 523 10.28 20.05 24.82
CA ASN A 523 10.02 20.35 26.23
C ASN A 523 8.99 19.43 26.87
N LYS A 524 8.23 18.65 26.09
CA LYS A 524 7.24 17.70 26.60
C LYS A 524 7.78 16.26 26.55
N PRO A 525 8.17 15.66 27.69
CA PRO A 525 8.72 14.29 27.73
C PRO A 525 7.76 13.24 27.17
N ALA A 526 6.44 13.42 27.37
CA ALA A 526 5.42 12.51 26.86
C ALA A 526 5.32 12.47 25.33
N MET A 527 5.96 13.42 24.63
CA MET A 527 5.91 13.58 23.17
C MET A 527 7.30 13.67 22.54
N ALA A 528 8.35 13.31 23.29
CA ALA A 528 9.74 13.50 22.87
C ALA A 528 10.15 12.56 21.73
N ALA A 529 9.49 12.68 20.59
CA ALA A 529 9.66 11.88 19.39
C ALA A 529 10.93 12.31 18.63
N LYS A 530 11.54 11.34 17.94
CA LYS A 530 12.63 11.62 17.01
C LYS A 530 12.08 12.44 15.86
N THR A 531 12.70 13.58 15.57
CA THR A 531 12.16 14.54 14.59
C THR A 531 13.23 14.94 13.58
N LEU A 532 12.92 14.77 12.30
CA LEU A 532 13.66 15.34 11.18
C LEU A 532 12.90 16.58 10.71
N PHE A 533 13.53 17.74 10.80
CA PHE A 533 12.91 19.03 10.50
C PHE A 533 13.67 19.74 9.37
N ALA A 534 13.18 19.65 8.14
CA ALA A 534 13.75 20.39 7.02
C ALA A 534 13.13 21.77 6.94
N THR A 535 13.98 22.80 6.85
CA THR A 535 13.53 24.19 6.82
C THR A 535 14.39 25.08 5.94
N HIS A 536 13.78 26.16 5.47
CA HIS A 536 14.45 27.29 4.81
C HIS A 536 14.68 28.46 5.79
N TYR A 537 14.16 28.37 7.02
CA TYR A 537 14.35 29.37 8.06
C TYR A 537 15.70 29.17 8.76
N HIS A 538 16.72 29.89 8.31
CA HIS A 538 18.04 29.89 8.94
C HIS A 538 18.00 30.39 10.39
N GLN A 539 17.02 31.22 10.75
CA GLN A 539 16.83 31.72 12.12
C GLN A 539 16.58 30.60 13.15
N LEU A 540 16.13 29.42 12.71
CA LEU A 540 15.86 28.28 13.59
C LEU A 540 17.14 27.52 13.98
N THR A 541 18.28 27.75 13.33
CA THR A 541 19.55 27.08 13.69
C THR A 541 20.03 27.46 15.09
N GLY A 542 19.72 28.67 15.56
CA GLY A 542 20.04 29.10 16.92
C GLY A 542 19.40 28.24 18.03
N LEU A 543 18.32 27.51 17.72
CA LEU A 543 17.67 26.62 18.69
C LEU A 543 18.57 25.48 19.17
N ALA A 544 19.58 25.09 18.40
CA ALA A 544 20.53 24.06 18.82
C ALA A 544 21.41 24.51 20.00
N GLU A 545 21.60 25.82 20.19
CA GLU A 545 22.33 26.38 21.33
C GLU A 545 21.46 26.45 22.59
N GLU A 546 20.14 26.67 22.40
CA GLU A 546 19.17 26.79 23.49
C GLU A 546 18.66 25.41 23.99
N LEU A 547 18.52 24.44 23.09
CA LEU A 547 17.87 23.15 23.35
C LEU A 547 18.87 22.00 23.19
N GLY A 548 19.32 21.42 24.31
CA GLY A 548 20.42 20.45 24.34
C GLY A 548 20.22 19.11 23.59
N ARG A 549 19.02 18.81 23.08
CA ARG A 549 18.77 17.62 22.23
C ARG A 549 18.49 17.96 20.76
N VAL A 550 18.70 19.21 20.37
CA VAL A 550 18.55 19.71 19.00
C VAL A 550 19.92 19.80 18.35
N ILE A 551 20.04 19.28 17.12
CA ILE A 551 21.27 19.36 16.34
C ILE A 551 20.99 20.00 14.98
N ASN A 552 21.96 20.76 14.49
CA ASN A 552 21.92 21.34 13.16
C ASN A 552 22.68 20.46 12.17
N CYS A 553 22.07 20.26 11.01
CA CYS A 553 22.67 19.65 9.84
C CYS A 553 22.41 20.51 8.61
N SER A 554 23.31 20.41 7.65
CA SER A 554 23.20 21.08 6.36
C SER A 554 23.62 20.15 5.24
N ILE A 555 23.15 20.45 4.03
CA ILE A 555 23.61 19.75 2.83
C ILE A 555 24.92 20.38 2.36
N GLN A 556 25.92 19.55 2.12
CA GLN A 556 27.21 19.99 1.64
C GLN A 556 27.11 20.55 0.22
N VAL A 557 27.65 21.76 0.05
CA VAL A 557 27.70 22.49 -1.20
C VAL A 557 29.16 22.67 -1.62
N SER A 558 29.46 22.41 -2.89
CA SER A 558 30.76 22.71 -3.49
C SER A 558 30.64 23.93 -4.40
N GLU A 559 31.42 24.97 -4.13
CA GLU A 559 31.55 26.16 -4.97
C GLU A 559 32.89 26.09 -5.72
N LYS A 560 32.87 25.97 -7.05
CA LYS A 560 34.07 26.06 -7.90
C LYS A 560 33.77 26.99 -9.06
N GLU A 561 34.64 27.99 -9.28
CA GLU A 561 34.57 28.91 -10.42
C GLU A 561 33.20 29.63 -10.59
N GLY A 562 32.47 29.85 -9.49
CA GLY A 562 31.14 30.49 -9.52
C GLY A 562 29.99 29.55 -9.91
N GLU A 563 30.26 28.24 -10.04
CA GLU A 563 29.27 27.17 -10.15
C GLU A 563 29.07 26.48 -8.79
N VAL A 564 27.79 26.31 -8.44
CA VAL A 564 27.35 25.66 -7.20
C VAL A 564 26.90 24.24 -7.53
N THR A 565 27.59 23.24 -6.98
CA THR A 565 27.21 21.83 -7.11
C THR A 565 26.73 21.30 -5.76
N PHE A 566 25.53 20.71 -5.73
CA PHE A 566 25.00 20.04 -4.55
C PHE A 566 25.57 18.63 -4.46
N LEU A 567 26.31 18.35 -3.38
CA LEU A 567 26.93 17.04 -3.19
C LEU A 567 25.97 16.00 -2.57
N HIS A 568 24.75 16.42 -2.20
CA HIS A 568 23.72 15.58 -1.57
C HIS A 568 24.19 14.84 -0.29
N LYS A 569 25.28 15.30 0.33
CA LYS A 569 25.83 14.77 1.59
C LYS A 569 25.36 15.63 2.76
N ILE A 570 24.81 15.02 3.79
CA ILE A 570 24.44 15.67 5.04
C ILE A 570 25.67 15.77 5.94
N VAL A 571 25.95 16.99 6.41
CA VAL A 571 27.06 17.31 7.31
C VAL A 571 26.53 18.01 8.56
N ALA A 572 27.24 17.86 9.68
CA ALA A 572 26.91 18.56 10.91
C ALA A 572 27.19 20.07 10.80
N GLY A 573 26.36 20.89 11.43
CA GLY A 573 26.42 22.35 11.37
C GLY A 573 25.28 22.96 10.54
N GLY A 574 24.90 24.19 10.89
CA GLY A 574 23.98 24.99 10.10
C GLY A 574 24.68 25.59 8.87
N SER A 575 23.90 25.89 7.83
CA SER A 575 24.37 26.75 6.73
C SER A 575 23.94 28.19 7.01
N ASP A 576 24.88 29.12 7.03
CA ASP A 576 24.61 30.55 7.19
C ASP A 576 24.31 31.25 5.86
N ARG A 577 24.47 30.54 4.74
CA ARG A 577 24.28 31.08 3.38
C ARG A 577 22.98 30.58 2.76
N SER A 578 22.24 31.51 2.17
CA SER A 578 21.11 31.21 1.28
C SER A 578 21.60 31.10 -0.16
N TYR A 579 21.35 29.94 -0.77
CA TYR A 579 21.74 29.65 -2.15
C TYR A 579 20.61 29.90 -3.16
N GLY A 580 19.52 30.58 -2.76
CA GLY A 580 18.34 30.79 -3.61
C GLY A 580 18.67 31.47 -4.94
N ILE A 581 19.47 32.53 -4.92
CA ILE A 581 19.91 33.24 -6.12
C ILE A 581 20.82 32.36 -7.00
N HIS A 582 21.69 31.57 -6.39
CA HIS A 582 22.55 30.64 -7.13
C HIS A 582 21.74 29.55 -7.84
N VAL A 583 20.66 29.05 -7.21
CA VAL A 583 19.72 28.13 -7.85
C VAL A 583 18.98 28.81 -9.01
N ALA A 584 18.60 30.09 -8.86
CA ALA A 584 18.04 30.88 -9.97
C ALA A 584 19.02 30.98 -11.16
N LYS A 585 20.31 31.22 -10.89
CA LYS A 585 21.35 31.20 -11.93
C LYS A 585 21.45 29.84 -12.63
N LEU A 586 21.43 28.73 -11.86
CA LEU A 586 21.44 27.36 -12.41
C LEU A 586 20.19 27.03 -13.24
N ALA A 587 19.04 27.61 -12.90
CA ALA A 587 17.80 27.46 -13.66
C ALA A 587 17.81 28.26 -14.99
N GLY A 588 18.88 29.02 -15.27
CA GLY A 588 19.04 29.77 -16.51
C GLY A 588 18.36 31.14 -16.51
N LEU A 589 18.13 31.75 -15.33
CA LEU A 589 17.62 33.12 -15.27
C LEU A 589 18.64 34.13 -15.85
N PRO A 590 18.18 35.20 -16.52
CA PRO A 590 19.06 36.20 -17.10
C PRO A 590 20.03 36.81 -16.08
N GLN A 591 21.29 36.96 -16.45
CA GLN A 591 22.34 37.44 -15.53
C GLN A 591 22.02 38.84 -14.97
N GLU A 592 21.41 39.72 -15.75
CA GLU A 592 20.97 41.05 -15.29
C GLU A 592 19.96 40.98 -14.13
N LEU A 593 19.05 39.99 -14.16
CA LEU A 593 18.08 39.76 -13.10
C LEU A 593 18.75 39.18 -11.86
N VAL A 594 19.66 38.21 -12.04
CA VAL A 594 20.44 37.61 -10.95
C VAL A 594 21.25 38.68 -10.22
N THR A 595 21.99 39.52 -10.93
CA THR A 595 22.78 40.61 -10.35
C THR A 595 21.90 41.63 -9.60
N CYS A 596 20.71 41.94 -10.13
CA CYS A 596 19.73 42.80 -9.45
C CYS A 596 19.15 42.16 -8.18
N ALA A 597 18.90 40.86 -8.18
CA ALA A 597 18.48 40.15 -6.97
C ALA A 597 19.60 40.13 -5.91
N GLU A 598 20.87 39.98 -6.33
CA GLU A 598 22.03 40.02 -5.43
C GLU A 598 22.18 41.40 -4.77
N SER A 599 21.93 42.48 -5.51
CA SER A 599 22.01 43.83 -4.93
C SER A 599 21.03 44.03 -3.78
N TYR A 600 19.82 43.45 -3.86
CA TYR A 600 18.85 43.55 -2.75
C TYR A 600 19.25 42.79 -1.49
N ILE A 601 20.03 41.71 -1.62
CA ILE A 601 20.55 40.97 -0.45
C ILE A 601 21.77 41.68 0.14
N SER A 602 22.64 42.26 -0.69
CA SER A 602 23.71 43.12 -0.18
C SER A 602 23.18 44.41 0.46
N GLU A 603 21.99 44.84 0.05
CA GLU A 603 21.21 45.93 0.64
C GLU A 603 20.24 45.44 1.72
N GLU A 604 20.39 44.26 2.34
CA GLU A 604 19.62 43.87 3.55
C GLU A 604 19.99 44.70 4.82
N ASP A 605 20.45 45.93 4.61
CA ASP A 605 20.24 47.11 5.46
C ASP A 605 19.15 48.05 4.87
N TRP A 606 18.20 47.55 4.07
CA TRP A 606 17.00 48.29 3.66
C TRP A 606 15.86 47.97 4.62
N PRO A 607 15.18 48.98 5.20
CA PRO A 607 14.42 48.83 6.43
C PRO A 607 13.20 47.94 6.19
N SER A 608 13.27 46.72 6.72
CA SER A 608 12.10 45.92 7.00
C SER A 608 11.14 46.75 7.86
N GLN A 609 9.84 46.58 7.64
CA GLN A 609 8.73 47.23 8.31
C GLN A 609 8.60 46.80 9.80
N ALA A 610 9.71 46.88 10.55
CA ALA A 610 9.85 46.66 11.98
C ALA A 610 9.90 47.97 12.77
N GLN A 611 9.23 49.03 12.28
CA GLN A 611 9.00 50.27 13.03
C GLN A 611 7.60 50.39 13.65
N ILE A 612 6.78 49.32 13.64
CA ILE A 612 5.43 49.41 14.26
C ILE A 612 5.30 48.59 15.57
N GLN A 613 6.18 47.66 15.93
CA GLN A 613 5.99 46.86 17.17
C GLN A 613 7.26 46.52 17.97
N VAL A 614 8.30 47.35 17.94
CA VAL A 614 9.40 47.31 18.96
C VAL A 614 9.46 48.63 19.76
N ALA A 615 8.32 49.30 19.90
CA ALA A 615 8.16 50.46 20.79
C ALA A 615 7.62 50.10 22.18
N ALA A 616 7.39 48.81 22.49
CA ALA A 616 6.81 48.39 23.77
C ALA A 616 7.80 47.78 24.78
N THR A 617 9.07 47.53 24.41
CA THR A 617 10.04 46.85 25.30
C THR A 617 11.45 47.45 25.31
N ARG A 618 11.65 48.67 24.78
CA ARG A 618 12.89 49.45 24.97
C ARG A 618 12.69 50.73 25.78
N GLU A 619 11.74 50.74 26.72
CA GLU A 619 11.59 51.88 27.62
C GLU A 619 12.64 51.95 28.73
N ASP A 620 13.43 50.92 29.01
CA ASP A 620 14.30 50.92 30.20
C ASP A 620 15.79 51.17 29.97
N SER A 621 16.23 51.53 28.75
CA SER A 621 17.68 51.61 28.48
C SER A 621 18.29 53.02 28.43
N GLN A 622 17.50 54.11 28.42
CA GLN A 622 18.07 55.48 28.38
C GLN A 622 17.21 56.49 29.18
N PRO A 623 17.57 56.81 30.45
CA PRO A 623 16.80 57.70 31.31
C PRO A 623 16.69 59.15 30.79
N GLN A 624 17.60 59.55 29.90
CA GLN A 624 17.65 60.89 29.31
C GLN A 624 16.63 61.10 28.17
N LEU A 625 16.26 60.04 27.44
CA LEU A 625 15.20 60.13 26.43
C LEU A 625 13.81 60.23 27.09
N LYS A 626 13.60 59.54 28.21
CA LYS A 626 12.35 59.65 29.00
C LYS A 626 12.10 61.06 29.54
N SER A 627 13.15 61.81 29.91
CA SER A 627 12.99 63.19 30.40
C SER A 627 12.62 64.17 29.27
N VAL A 628 13.25 64.05 28.10
CA VAL A 628 12.95 64.85 26.91
C VAL A 628 11.53 64.58 26.39
N VAL A 629 11.12 63.31 26.34
CA VAL A 629 9.77 62.92 25.91
C VAL A 629 8.69 63.42 26.88
N LYS A 630 8.93 63.40 28.20
CA LYS A 630 8.00 63.98 29.18
C LYS A 630 7.82 65.49 29.04
N ILE A 631 8.90 66.23 28.75
CA ILE A 631 8.83 67.68 28.54
C ILE A 631 8.03 67.99 27.26
N LEU A 632 8.24 67.21 26.19
CA LEU A 632 7.49 67.33 24.95
C LEU A 632 5.99 67.03 25.13
N GLN A 633 5.64 66.02 25.92
CA GLN A 633 4.24 65.67 26.20
C GLN A 633 3.53 66.70 27.09
N ALA A 634 4.27 67.46 27.89
CA ALA A 634 3.71 68.49 28.78
C ALA A 634 3.54 69.86 28.10
N LEU A 635 4.04 70.03 26.87
CA LEU A 635 3.93 71.29 26.13
C LEU A 635 2.57 71.40 25.44
N ASN A 636 1.79 72.41 25.83
CA ASN A 636 0.53 72.74 25.17
C ASN A 636 0.77 73.69 23.99
N LEU A 637 0.84 73.14 22.78
CA LEU A 637 1.23 73.86 21.57
C LEU A 637 0.26 75.00 21.20
N ASP A 638 -0.99 74.95 21.67
CA ASP A 638 -2.02 75.95 21.38
C ASP A 638 -1.89 77.22 22.24
N GLU A 639 -1.14 77.15 23.36
CA GLU A 639 -0.99 78.26 24.33
C GLU A 639 0.39 78.92 24.29
N ILE A 640 1.29 78.43 23.43
CA ILE A 640 2.68 78.86 23.38
C ILE A 640 2.91 79.80 22.19
N SER A 641 3.48 80.99 22.45
CA SER A 641 3.85 81.90 21.37
C SER A 641 5.05 81.35 20.57
N PRO A 642 5.20 81.67 19.27
CA PRO A 642 6.29 81.16 18.43
C PRO A 642 7.70 81.38 19.01
N ARG A 643 7.88 82.46 19.78
CA ARG A 643 9.15 82.80 20.43
C ARG A 643 9.45 81.89 21.63
N GLN A 644 8.43 81.54 22.40
CA GLN A 644 8.54 80.60 23.52
C GLN A 644 8.76 79.16 23.02
N ALA A 645 8.08 78.79 21.93
CA ALA A 645 8.28 77.50 21.28
C ALA A 645 9.73 77.33 20.80
N TRP A 646 10.32 78.37 20.20
CA TRP A 646 11.73 78.36 19.79
C TRP A 646 12.65 78.20 21.01
N THR A 647 12.39 78.96 22.08
CA THR A 647 13.21 78.92 23.30
C THR A 647 13.21 77.53 23.94
N GLU A 648 12.07 76.85 23.93
CA GLU A 648 11.98 75.49 24.47
C GLU A 648 12.62 74.44 23.56
N LEU A 649 12.56 74.66 22.24
CA LEU A 649 13.30 73.86 21.26
C LEU A 649 14.82 73.99 21.45
N ASP A 650 15.34 75.19 21.73
CA ASP A 650 16.77 75.40 22.04
C ASP A 650 17.17 74.68 23.32
N ARG A 651 16.30 74.72 24.34
CA ARG A 651 16.51 74.02 25.61
C ARG A 651 16.58 72.50 25.42
N LEU A 652 15.66 71.93 24.64
CA LEU A 652 15.64 70.50 24.33
C LEU A 652 16.87 70.09 23.50
N LYS A 653 17.33 70.95 22.59
CA LYS A 653 18.54 70.73 21.80
C LYS A 653 19.81 70.69 22.67
N ARG A 654 19.90 71.53 23.71
CA ARG A 654 21.02 71.49 24.67
C ARG A 654 21.00 70.23 25.53
N LEU A 655 19.83 69.85 26.03
CA LEU A 655 19.65 68.60 26.80
C LEU A 655 20.02 67.35 25.99
N ALA A 656 19.75 67.36 24.67
CA ALA A 656 20.15 66.27 23.78
C ALA A 656 21.67 66.28 23.45
N ALA A 657 22.32 67.45 23.47
CA ALA A 657 23.75 67.59 23.19
C ALA A 657 24.63 67.19 24.39
N GLU A 658 24.18 67.41 25.62
CA GLU A 658 24.90 67.01 26.84
C GLU A 658 24.98 65.48 27.04
N GLY A 659 24.19 64.69 26.29
CA GLY A 659 24.19 63.22 26.32
C GLY A 659 25.22 62.54 25.39
N LYS A 660 25.96 63.30 24.57
CA LYS A 660 27.01 62.78 23.67
C LYS A 660 28.41 63.02 24.25
N ILE A 661 28.75 62.36 25.36
CA ILE A 661 30.15 62.19 25.78
C ILE A 661 30.30 60.73 26.23
N HIS A 662 30.51 59.83 25.27
CA HIS A 662 31.28 58.59 25.35
C HIS A 662 31.10 57.82 24.04
N GLU A 663 31.85 58.22 23.02
CA GLU A 663 32.29 57.37 21.90
C GLU A 663 33.79 57.62 21.75
N ASP A 664 34.59 56.79 22.41
CA ASP A 664 35.87 56.27 21.91
C ASP A 664 35.70 54.75 21.83
#